data_AF-A0A150V7Y3-F1
#
_entry.id   AF-A0A150V7Y3-F1
#
_cell.length_a   1.000
_cell.length_b   1.000
_cell.length_c   1.000
_cell.angle_alpha   90.00
_cell.angle_beta   90.00
_cell.angle_gamma   90.00
#
_symmetry.space_group_name_H-M   'P 1'
#
loop_
_entity.id
_entity.type
_entity.pdbx_description
1 polymer ?
#
loop_
_entity_poly.entity_id
_entity_poly.type
_entity_poly.pdbx_seq_one_letter_code
_entity_poly.pdbx_strand_id
1 'polypeptide(L)'
;MSSSQPFLTSSATSPSSRRRQRSRFTYKNLSALAHSATNCPLRVIAHIDLDAFYAQCETVRLGLDPSKPLAVQQWQGLIAINYPARAYGLNRHVPIAEAKEKCPEIICVHVATWKEGDTTWSYTDEAHKEIATRKVSLDPYRIESKKILALIKECQPKEYERVEKASIDEVFIDLSAQVHSILLERYPELRWPPPYDDPTEPLPRPHTTALDWAADALVDLDSTQSEEDDPDWDDICMLIGSEIVRDIRARILSELHYTCSAGISRNKMLAKLGSGYKKPNSQTVIRNRAVQHFLNGFKFTKIRNLGGKLGDEVVATYNTEKISDLLLVPIEQLKKQLGDDTGGWLYGVIRGEDTSEVNPRTQIKSMLSAKSFRPSINNFEVACKWLRIFVADIYSRLVEEGVLDHKRRPKTLNLHHRQGAQTKSKQAPIPMGRQISEEVLYELAKNLLAQVIVDGRAWPCANLSLSIGGFEDGVTKNKGIGGFLVHGEEAKALNENNARHHIFSRRLETPPNKKRKADGKMGRIEKFFAGQQQLVRCDSTAINDIDFERQPDTDELVPGDSDSAIDGQLREVENNLILDADSENPSGQTDIANESTDPFDLPPSAQPRQPPSSSSRDCLPATTSHQAMMNTYLCPRCSKLFPLEERAEHEDFHFAQDLQEQHSSPDRPPPKPPRGPLRPMGGGRGGKGKRGRPHVTPETEIGQKKLAFG
;
A
#
# COMPACT_ATOMS: atom_id res chain seq x y z
N MET A 1 -62.96 14.61 42.73
CA MET A 1 -64.28 14.27 42.15
C MET A 1 -64.43 15.10 40.89
N SER A 2 -63.80 14.66 39.79
CA SER A 2 -64.46 14.06 38.59
C SER A 2 -64.49 15.12 37.48
N SER A 3 -64.09 14.90 36.23
CA SER A 3 -63.51 13.76 35.53
C SER A 3 -63.03 14.28 34.15
N SER A 4 -62.02 13.58 33.65
CA SER A 4 -61.30 13.71 32.38
C SER A 4 -62.19 13.76 31.13
N GLN A 5 -61.81 14.58 30.15
CA GLN A 5 -62.19 14.38 28.74
C GLN A 5 -61.07 13.64 27.99
N PRO A 6 -61.43 12.80 27.00
CA PRO A 6 -60.56 11.73 26.52
C PRO A 6 -59.54 12.18 25.49
N PHE A 7 -58.39 11.49 25.57
CA PHE A 7 -57.33 11.45 24.58
C PHE A 7 -57.90 11.04 23.21
N LEU A 8 -57.78 11.90 22.20
CA LEU A 8 -58.07 11.53 20.81
C LEU A 8 -56.96 10.58 20.34
N THR A 9 -57.34 9.32 20.17
CA THR A 9 -56.54 8.24 19.64
C THR A 9 -56.00 8.62 18.27
N SER A 10 -54.67 8.63 18.14
CA SER A 10 -53.97 8.65 16.87
C SER A 10 -54.55 7.56 15.96
N SER A 11 -54.92 7.97 14.75
CA SER A 11 -55.53 7.11 13.75
C SER A 11 -54.66 5.87 13.51
N ALA A 12 -55.30 4.71 13.63
CA ALA A 12 -54.72 3.41 13.33
C ALA A 12 -54.24 3.39 11.87
N THR A 13 -52.92 3.46 11.67
CA THR A 13 -52.29 3.07 10.41
C THR A 13 -52.55 1.60 10.18
N SER A 14 -53.23 1.27 9.08
CA SER A 14 -53.47 -0.10 8.60
C SER A 14 -52.22 -0.99 8.72
N PRO A 15 -52.32 -2.20 9.28
CA PRO A 15 -51.21 -3.14 9.33
C PRO A 15 -51.10 -3.89 7.98
N SER A 16 -50.75 -3.17 6.92
CA SER A 16 -50.34 -3.75 5.65
C SER A 16 -48.85 -3.50 5.43
N SER A 17 -48.05 -4.48 5.85
CA SER A 17 -46.67 -4.74 5.41
C SER A 17 -45.65 -3.59 5.45
N ARG A 18 -45.27 -3.12 6.65
CA ARG A 18 -43.84 -2.87 6.88
C ARG A 18 -43.17 -4.24 7.07
N ARG A 19 -42.95 -4.99 5.97
CA ARG A 19 -42.00 -6.11 5.99
C ARG A 19 -40.73 -5.53 6.61
N ARG A 20 -40.30 -6.03 7.78
CA ARG A 20 -39.00 -5.69 8.39
C ARG A 20 -37.96 -5.82 7.28
N GLN A 21 -37.51 -4.69 6.73
CA GLN A 21 -36.54 -4.70 5.65
C GLN A 21 -35.27 -5.28 6.26
N ARG A 22 -34.78 -6.39 5.68
CA ARG A 22 -33.51 -7.00 6.07
C ARG A 22 -32.37 -6.09 5.60
N SER A 23 -31.16 -6.24 6.15
CA SER A 23 -29.99 -5.55 5.60
C SER A 23 -29.76 -5.95 4.14
N ARG A 24 -29.17 -5.06 3.34
CA ARG A 24 -28.69 -5.42 1.99
C ARG A 24 -27.43 -6.29 2.01
N PHE A 25 -26.78 -6.39 3.17
CA PHE A 25 -25.54 -7.12 3.37
C PHE A 25 -25.80 -8.48 4.02
N THR A 26 -24.93 -9.43 3.74
CA THR A 26 -25.05 -10.83 4.16
C THR A 26 -23.95 -11.23 5.13
N TYR A 27 -24.12 -12.36 5.82
CA TYR A 27 -23.06 -12.95 6.66
C TYR A 27 -21.79 -13.25 5.85
N LYS A 28 -21.91 -13.55 4.56
CA LYS A 28 -20.79 -13.70 3.62
C LYS A 28 -20.04 -12.38 3.43
N ASN A 29 -20.73 -11.25 3.35
CA ASN A 29 -20.08 -9.94 3.27
C ASN A 29 -19.35 -9.61 4.58
N LEU A 30 -19.96 -9.90 5.74
CA LEU A 30 -19.32 -9.73 7.04
C LEU A 30 -18.05 -10.59 7.16
N SER A 31 -18.12 -11.86 6.77
CA SER A 31 -16.94 -12.74 6.74
C SER A 31 -15.86 -12.26 5.76
N ALA A 32 -16.26 -11.76 4.58
CA ALA A 32 -15.33 -11.20 3.60
C ALA A 32 -14.62 -9.94 4.11
N LEU A 33 -15.31 -9.11 4.92
CA LEU A 33 -14.74 -7.93 5.57
C LEU A 33 -13.59 -8.30 6.53
N ALA A 34 -13.77 -9.36 7.34
CA ALA A 34 -12.76 -9.86 8.26
C ALA A 34 -11.44 -10.25 7.56
N HIS A 35 -11.52 -10.70 6.31
CA HIS A 35 -10.38 -11.13 5.51
C HIS A 35 -9.85 -10.02 4.58
N SER A 36 -10.38 -8.80 4.67
CA SER A 36 -10.05 -7.68 3.78
C SER A 36 -10.22 -8.04 2.29
N ALA A 37 -11.28 -8.79 1.95
CA ALA A 37 -11.54 -9.17 0.57
C ALA A 37 -11.81 -7.93 -0.29
N THR A 38 -11.11 -7.80 -1.42
CA THR A 38 -11.14 -6.58 -2.24
C THR A 38 -12.46 -6.33 -2.95
N ASN A 39 -13.29 -7.36 -3.11
CA ASN A 39 -14.65 -7.31 -3.66
C ASN A 39 -15.74 -7.21 -2.58
N CYS A 40 -15.38 -7.08 -1.30
CA CYS A 40 -16.35 -6.92 -0.23
C CYS A 40 -17.04 -5.55 -0.35
N PRO A 41 -18.38 -5.47 -0.39
CA PRO A 41 -19.08 -4.19 -0.48
C PRO A 41 -19.04 -3.38 0.83
N LEU A 42 -18.64 -4.02 1.94
CA LEU A 42 -18.41 -3.38 3.24
C LEU A 42 -16.95 -2.92 3.42
N ARG A 43 -16.07 -3.15 2.44
CA ARG A 43 -14.65 -2.82 2.51
C ARG A 43 -14.45 -1.35 2.89
N VAL A 44 -13.46 -1.06 3.73
CA VAL A 44 -13.14 0.31 4.16
C VAL A 44 -11.67 0.59 3.90
N ILE A 45 -11.42 1.54 3.01
CA ILE A 45 -10.10 2.02 2.62
C ILE A 45 -9.95 3.47 3.02
N ALA A 46 -8.83 3.78 3.66
CA ALA A 46 -8.39 5.14 3.90
C ALA A 46 -7.21 5.49 2.99
N HIS A 47 -7.15 6.75 2.58
CA HIS A 47 -5.98 7.37 1.98
C HIS A 47 -5.61 8.61 2.78
N ILE A 48 -4.37 8.69 3.26
CA ILE A 48 -3.84 9.83 4.01
C ILE A 48 -2.77 10.51 3.15
N ASP A 49 -2.87 11.82 3.01
CA ASP A 49 -2.04 12.68 2.17
C ASP A 49 -1.54 13.89 2.99
N LEU A 50 -0.22 14.01 3.15
CA LEU A 50 0.39 15.08 3.96
C LEU A 50 0.27 16.44 3.26
N ASP A 51 -0.24 17.42 3.99
CA ASP A 51 -0.59 18.73 3.42
C ASP A 51 0.66 19.53 3.05
N ALA A 52 0.83 19.89 1.77
CA ALA A 52 2.00 20.66 1.31
C ALA A 52 3.34 20.12 1.88
N PHE A 53 3.51 18.79 1.89
CA PHE A 53 4.44 18.07 2.75
C PHE A 53 5.83 18.70 2.96
N TYR A 54 6.57 19.02 1.89
CA TYR A 54 7.93 19.57 2.05
C TYR A 54 7.92 20.94 2.74
N ALA A 55 6.91 21.77 2.48
CA ALA A 55 6.77 23.06 3.14
C ALA A 55 6.48 22.88 4.64
N GLN A 56 5.69 21.88 5.02
CA GLN A 56 5.52 21.54 6.44
C GLN A 56 6.81 21.00 7.06
N CYS A 57 7.58 20.14 6.38
CA CYS A 57 8.89 19.70 6.88
C CYS A 57 9.82 20.88 7.18
N GLU A 58 9.90 21.86 6.28
CA GLU A 58 10.72 23.05 6.53
C GLU A 58 10.13 23.94 7.64
N THR A 59 8.81 24.05 7.73
CA THR A 59 8.11 24.79 8.81
C THR A 59 8.45 24.19 10.18
N VAL A 60 8.32 22.87 10.32
CA VAL A 60 8.64 22.13 11.55
C VAL A 60 10.14 22.21 11.86
N ARG A 61 11.01 21.95 10.88
CA ARG A 61 12.47 21.99 11.06
C ARG A 61 12.96 23.36 11.54
N LEU A 62 12.36 24.44 11.04
CA LEU A 62 12.74 25.82 11.37
C LEU A 62 11.97 26.39 12.58
N GLY A 63 11.00 25.66 13.14
CA GLY A 63 10.15 26.15 14.22
C GLY A 63 9.34 27.38 13.82
N LEU A 64 8.89 27.46 12.57
CA LEU A 64 8.14 28.59 12.05
C LEU A 64 6.65 28.46 12.36
N ASP A 65 5.98 29.61 12.50
CA ASP A 65 4.53 29.67 12.59
C ASP A 65 3.90 29.16 11.26
N PRO A 66 3.04 28.11 11.29
CA PRO A 66 2.35 27.59 10.11
C PRO A 66 1.48 28.60 9.37
N SER A 67 1.10 29.72 10.00
CA SER A 67 0.33 30.80 9.38
C SER A 67 1.14 31.62 8.37
N LYS A 68 2.47 31.58 8.44
CA LYS A 68 3.35 32.38 7.56
C LYS A 68 3.48 31.76 6.17
N PRO A 69 3.50 32.56 5.10
CA PRO A 69 3.69 32.05 3.75
C PRO A 69 5.11 31.48 3.58
N LEU A 70 5.19 30.20 3.23
CA LEU A 70 6.44 29.48 3.02
C LEU A 70 6.38 28.65 1.74
N ALA A 71 7.47 28.68 0.98
CA ALA A 71 7.68 27.80 -0.15
C ALA A 71 9.05 27.14 -0.11
N VAL A 72 9.09 25.87 -0.51
CA VAL A 72 10.33 25.13 -0.72
C VAL A 72 10.75 25.31 -2.16
N GLN A 73 11.98 25.77 -2.37
CA GLN A 73 12.57 25.95 -3.69
C GLN A 73 13.57 24.84 -4.01
N GLN A 74 13.63 24.47 -5.27
CA GLN A 74 14.67 23.63 -5.84
C GLN A 74 15.31 24.37 -7.01
N TRP A 75 16.54 24.84 -6.78
CA TRP A 75 17.19 25.80 -7.65
C TRP A 75 16.34 27.06 -7.80
N GLN A 76 15.85 27.34 -9.01
CA GLN A 76 15.10 28.56 -9.33
C GLN A 76 13.57 28.39 -9.28
N GLY A 77 13.07 27.17 -9.06
CA GLY A 77 11.64 26.88 -9.09
C GLY A 77 11.10 26.40 -7.75
N LEU A 78 9.86 26.80 -7.43
CA LEU A 78 9.16 26.29 -6.25
C LEU A 78 8.69 24.85 -6.45
N ILE A 79 8.92 24.00 -5.45
CA ILE A 79 8.52 22.59 -5.47
C ILE A 79 7.47 22.25 -4.43
N ALA A 80 7.28 23.03 -3.38
CA ALA A 80 6.17 22.89 -2.44
C ALA A 80 5.80 24.25 -1.85
N ILE A 81 4.52 24.47 -1.64
CA ILE A 81 3.97 25.77 -1.25
C ILE A 81 2.89 25.50 -0.20
N ASN A 82 3.03 26.09 0.97
CA ASN A 82 2.03 25.97 2.04
C ASN A 82 0.76 26.76 1.72
N TYR A 83 -0.32 26.49 2.45
CA TYR A 83 -1.63 27.06 2.15
C TYR A 83 -1.70 28.58 2.29
N PRO A 84 -1.06 29.21 3.29
CA PRO A 84 -0.96 30.67 3.34
C PRO A 84 -0.31 31.27 2.08
N ALA A 85 0.78 30.70 1.58
CA ALA A 85 1.41 31.17 0.34
C ALA A 85 0.54 30.91 -0.91
N ARG A 86 -0.27 29.84 -0.94
CA ARG A 86 -1.21 29.58 -2.05
C ARG A 86 -2.34 30.61 -2.14
N ALA A 87 -2.70 31.26 -1.04
CA ALA A 87 -3.72 32.31 -1.04
C ALA A 87 -3.35 33.50 -1.95
N TYR A 88 -2.04 33.69 -2.22
CA TYR A 88 -1.51 34.69 -3.15
C TYR A 88 -1.49 34.21 -4.62
N GLY A 89 -2.18 33.11 -4.95
CA GLY A 89 -2.21 32.54 -6.30
C GLY A 89 -0.91 31.86 -6.72
N LEU A 90 -0.05 31.48 -5.78
CA LEU A 90 1.21 30.80 -6.04
C LEU A 90 1.02 29.32 -6.33
N ASN A 91 1.68 28.85 -7.40
CA ASN A 91 1.64 27.47 -7.87
C ASN A 91 3.05 26.89 -7.98
N ARG A 92 3.15 25.55 -8.01
CA ARG A 92 4.44 24.87 -8.22
C ARG A 92 5.07 25.33 -9.53
N HIS A 93 6.40 25.35 -9.58
CA HIS A 93 7.23 25.79 -10.70
C HIS A 93 7.22 27.29 -11.02
N VAL A 94 6.47 28.11 -10.26
CA VAL A 94 6.62 29.57 -10.32
C VAL A 94 8.07 29.97 -9.99
N PRO A 95 8.70 30.87 -10.75
CA PRO A 95 10.02 31.42 -10.45
C PRO A 95 10.01 32.20 -9.12
N ILE A 96 11.13 32.18 -8.39
CA ILE A 96 11.24 32.86 -7.09
C ILE A 96 10.98 34.37 -7.20
N ALA A 97 11.42 35.01 -8.29
CA ALA A 97 11.20 36.44 -8.51
C ALA A 97 9.70 36.78 -8.58
N GLU A 98 8.93 36.04 -9.36
CA GLU A 98 7.47 36.18 -9.45
C GLU A 98 6.80 35.85 -8.11
N ALA A 99 7.31 34.85 -7.38
CA ALA A 99 6.77 34.50 -6.07
C ALA A 99 6.92 35.64 -5.06
N LYS A 100 8.09 36.31 -5.04
CA LYS A 100 8.36 37.47 -4.19
C LYS A 100 7.61 38.73 -4.61
N GLU A 101 7.28 38.86 -5.90
CA GLU A 101 6.44 39.95 -6.38
C GLU A 101 4.99 39.81 -5.86
N LYS A 102 4.43 38.59 -5.93
CA LYS A 102 3.07 38.31 -5.44
C LYS A 102 2.97 38.27 -3.92
N CYS A 103 4.02 37.82 -3.22
CA CYS A 103 4.06 37.73 -1.76
C CYS A 103 5.46 38.15 -1.26
N PRO A 104 5.69 39.45 -0.98
CA PRO A 104 6.99 39.98 -0.56
C PRO A 104 7.54 39.35 0.73
N GLU A 105 6.66 38.91 1.62
CA GLU A 105 6.96 38.29 2.91
C GLU A 105 7.19 36.77 2.84
N ILE A 106 7.13 36.17 1.64
CA ILE A 106 7.29 34.72 1.48
C ILE A 106 8.67 34.23 1.95
N ILE A 107 8.65 33.19 2.79
CA ILE A 107 9.87 32.50 3.22
C ILE A 107 10.20 31.44 2.17
N CYS A 108 11.26 31.67 1.38
CA CYS A 108 11.76 30.67 0.43
C CYS A 108 12.91 29.86 1.03
N VAL A 109 12.69 28.56 1.23
CA VAL A 109 13.69 27.64 1.78
C VAL A 109 14.21 26.72 0.69
N HIS A 110 15.53 26.72 0.46
CA HIS A 110 16.12 25.78 -0.49
C HIS A 110 16.26 24.39 0.12
N VAL A 111 15.97 23.36 -0.67
CA VAL A 111 16.24 21.96 -0.30
C VAL A 111 17.71 21.74 0.10
N ALA A 112 17.97 20.75 0.95
CA ALA A 112 19.33 20.33 1.25
C ALA A 112 20.10 19.94 -0.02
N THR A 113 21.42 19.99 0.04
CA THR A 113 22.28 19.67 -1.11
C THR A 113 23.54 18.91 -0.71
N TRP A 114 24.07 18.17 -1.68
CA TRP A 114 25.36 17.50 -1.68
C TRP A 114 26.36 18.33 -2.50
N LYS A 115 27.60 18.44 -2.03
CA LYS A 115 28.75 18.98 -2.77
C LYS A 115 29.83 17.90 -2.94
N GLU A 116 30.71 18.09 -3.93
CA GLU A 116 31.87 17.21 -4.11
C GLU A 116 32.75 17.21 -2.86
N GLY A 117 33.06 16.02 -2.34
CA GLY A 117 33.87 15.82 -1.14
C GLY A 117 33.08 15.73 0.16
N ASP A 118 31.78 16.04 0.15
CA ASP A 118 30.94 15.90 1.32
C ASP A 118 30.67 14.43 1.65
N THR A 119 30.64 14.11 2.95
CA THR A 119 30.19 12.81 3.46
C THR A 119 28.68 12.75 3.72
N THR A 120 28.03 13.92 3.81
CA THR A 120 26.59 14.05 4.05
C THR A 120 26.03 15.30 3.37
N TRP A 121 24.73 15.32 3.11
CA TRP A 121 24.05 16.52 2.64
C TRP A 121 23.92 17.57 3.74
N SER A 122 23.78 18.84 3.34
CA SER A 122 23.57 19.96 4.27
C SER A 122 22.63 21.02 3.70
N TYR A 123 22.01 21.79 4.60
CA TYR A 123 21.27 23.01 4.26
C TYR A 123 22.24 24.20 4.19
N THR A 124 22.11 25.02 3.14
CA THR A 124 22.88 26.26 2.98
C THR A 124 22.06 27.29 2.22
N ASP A 125 22.01 28.53 2.69
CA ASP A 125 21.17 29.59 2.12
C ASP A 125 21.50 29.89 0.64
N GLU A 126 22.79 29.80 0.31
CA GLU A 126 23.31 30.10 -1.02
C GLU A 126 23.34 28.89 -1.99
N ALA A 127 22.78 27.75 -1.59
CA ALA A 127 22.76 26.53 -2.41
C ALA A 127 22.19 26.78 -3.82
N HIS A 128 21.19 27.65 -3.94
CA HIS A 128 20.50 27.97 -5.18
C HIS A 128 21.43 28.60 -6.24
N LYS A 129 22.50 29.29 -5.82
CA LYS A 129 23.51 29.90 -6.71
C LYS A 129 24.55 28.88 -7.20
N GLU A 130 24.73 27.78 -6.47
CA GLU A 130 25.75 26.75 -6.71
C GLU A 130 25.23 25.54 -7.54
N ILE A 131 24.27 25.75 -8.45
CA ILE A 131 23.68 24.65 -9.25
C ILE A 131 24.72 23.85 -10.06
N ALA A 132 25.82 24.49 -10.46
CA ALA A 132 26.88 23.87 -11.26
C ALA A 132 27.77 22.91 -10.46
N THR A 133 27.78 22.98 -9.13
CA THR A 133 28.69 22.22 -8.25
C THR A 133 27.95 21.39 -7.21
N ARG A 134 26.64 21.61 -7.05
CA ARG A 134 25.81 20.91 -6.06
C ARG A 134 24.71 20.05 -6.67
N LYS A 135 24.32 19.02 -5.93
CA LYS A 135 23.13 18.20 -6.20
C LYS A 135 22.12 18.32 -5.07
N VAL A 136 20.83 18.30 -5.39
CA VAL A 136 19.75 18.26 -4.39
C VAL A 136 19.79 16.97 -3.57
N SER A 137 19.57 17.10 -2.26
CA SER A 137 19.16 16.02 -1.38
C SER A 137 17.68 16.20 -1.00
N LEU A 138 16.91 15.11 -1.11
CA LEU A 138 15.53 15.03 -0.61
C LEU A 138 15.44 14.11 0.61
N ASP A 139 16.59 13.71 1.16
CA ASP A 139 16.66 12.81 2.31
C ASP A 139 16.01 13.39 3.58
N PRO A 140 16.07 14.71 3.88
CA PRO A 140 15.29 15.27 4.99
C PRO A 140 13.80 14.87 4.92
N TYR A 141 13.18 15.04 3.76
CA TYR A 141 11.76 14.71 3.56
C TYR A 141 11.49 13.20 3.60
N ARG A 142 12.45 12.38 3.14
CA ARG A 142 12.34 10.91 3.22
C ARG A 142 12.40 10.42 4.66
N ILE A 143 13.25 11.03 5.49
CA ILE A 143 13.38 10.72 6.91
C ILE A 143 12.07 11.05 7.63
N GLU A 144 11.51 12.23 7.41
CA GLU A 144 10.21 12.61 7.99
C GLU A 144 9.07 11.70 7.51
N SER A 145 9.04 11.37 6.22
CA SER A 145 8.11 10.38 5.65
C SER A 145 8.21 9.01 6.34
N LYS A 146 9.42 8.54 6.67
CA LYS A 146 9.62 7.28 7.41
C LYS A 146 9.09 7.37 8.84
N LYS A 147 9.32 8.48 9.54
CA LYS A 147 8.79 8.70 10.91
C LYS A 147 7.27 8.67 10.93
N ILE A 148 6.63 9.41 10.02
CA ILE A 148 5.17 9.48 9.91
C ILE A 148 4.59 8.10 9.55
N LEU A 149 5.21 7.38 8.61
CA LEU A 149 4.77 6.02 8.26
C LEU A 149 4.91 5.05 9.45
N ALA A 150 5.97 5.16 10.24
CA ALA A 150 6.15 4.36 11.45
C ALA A 150 5.04 4.63 12.47
N LEU A 151 4.72 5.91 12.70
CA LEU A 151 3.63 6.33 13.58
C LEU A 151 2.26 5.80 13.09
N ILE A 152 1.96 5.90 11.79
CA ILE A 152 0.72 5.37 11.20
C ILE A 152 0.58 3.86 11.46
N LYS A 153 1.68 3.10 11.36
CA LYS A 153 1.70 1.66 11.66
C LYS A 153 1.51 1.39 13.16
N GLU A 154 2.15 2.17 14.02
CA GLU A 154 2.02 2.05 15.48
C GLU A 154 0.58 2.31 15.97
N CYS A 155 -0.16 3.21 15.30
CA CYS A 155 -1.56 3.46 15.60
C CYS A 155 -2.48 2.26 15.31
N GLN A 156 -2.01 1.26 14.56
CA GLN A 156 -2.82 0.11 14.14
C GLN A 156 -2.50 -1.13 14.97
N PRO A 157 -3.51 -1.96 15.28
CA PRO A 157 -3.26 -3.29 15.83
C PRO A 157 -2.44 -4.14 14.86
N LYS A 158 -1.35 -4.75 15.36
CA LYS A 158 -0.41 -5.56 14.54
C LYS A 158 -1.10 -6.69 13.75
N GLU A 159 -2.21 -7.22 14.26
CA GLU A 159 -2.99 -8.29 13.63
C GLU A 159 -3.71 -7.83 12.36
N TYR A 160 -4.04 -6.55 12.26
CA TYR A 160 -4.83 -5.96 11.17
C TYR A 160 -4.04 -4.99 10.30
N GLU A 161 -2.77 -4.71 10.63
CA GLU A 161 -1.92 -3.75 9.91
C GLU A 161 -1.84 -4.08 8.41
N ARG A 162 -2.45 -3.21 7.59
CA ARG A 162 -2.40 -3.27 6.12
C ARG A 162 -2.15 -1.88 5.56
N VAL A 163 -0.88 -1.53 5.47
CA VAL A 163 -0.43 -0.18 5.08
C VAL A 163 0.40 -0.24 3.80
N GLU A 164 -0.04 0.47 2.77
CA GLU A 164 0.70 0.66 1.52
C GLU A 164 1.26 2.08 1.45
N LYS A 165 2.57 2.21 1.32
CA LYS A 165 3.21 3.49 1.00
C LYS A 165 3.03 3.77 -0.51
N ALA A 166 2.19 4.75 -0.85
CA ALA A 166 1.89 5.10 -2.25
C ALA A 166 2.93 6.06 -2.83
N SER A 167 3.34 7.06 -2.06
CA SER A 167 4.35 8.06 -2.42
C SER A 167 5.23 8.41 -1.21
N ILE A 168 5.97 9.52 -1.29
CA ILE A 168 6.69 10.06 -0.13
C ILE A 168 5.73 10.63 0.94
N ASP A 169 4.58 11.13 0.54
CA ASP A 169 3.61 11.85 1.37
C ASP A 169 2.23 11.20 1.41
N GLU A 170 2.05 10.05 0.76
CA GLU A 170 0.77 9.37 0.60
C GLU A 170 0.82 7.92 1.09
N VAL A 171 -0.23 7.53 1.82
CA VAL A 171 -0.40 6.18 2.38
C VAL A 171 -1.83 5.70 2.18
N PHE A 172 -1.99 4.46 1.72
CA PHE A 172 -3.27 3.74 1.78
C PHE A 172 -3.29 2.80 2.98
N ILE A 173 -4.46 2.68 3.60
CA ILE A 173 -4.71 1.76 4.72
C ILE A 173 -5.97 0.96 4.41
N ASP A 174 -5.90 -0.37 4.54
CA ASP A 174 -7.09 -1.23 4.51
C ASP A 174 -7.57 -1.46 5.94
N LEU A 175 -8.66 -0.78 6.30
CA LEU A 175 -9.23 -0.81 7.65
C LEU A 175 -10.24 -1.95 7.82
N SER A 176 -10.53 -2.73 6.78
CA SER A 176 -11.63 -3.70 6.75
C SER A 176 -11.61 -4.69 7.93
N ALA A 177 -10.45 -5.31 8.20
CA ALA A 177 -10.34 -6.30 9.28
C ALA A 177 -10.47 -5.66 10.67
N GLN A 178 -9.93 -4.46 10.85
CA GLN A 178 -10.03 -3.70 12.10
C GLN A 178 -11.48 -3.23 12.33
N VAL A 179 -12.13 -2.69 11.29
CA VAL A 179 -13.54 -2.29 11.31
C VAL A 179 -14.42 -3.49 11.65
N HIS A 180 -14.19 -4.65 11.04
CA HIS A 180 -14.91 -5.89 11.39
C HIS A 180 -14.80 -6.23 12.88
N SER A 181 -13.58 -6.15 13.45
CA SER A 181 -13.36 -6.43 14.87
C SER A 181 -14.15 -5.49 15.78
N ILE A 182 -14.09 -4.19 15.51
CA ILE A 182 -14.84 -3.16 16.24
C ILE A 182 -16.35 -3.32 16.04
N LEU A 183 -16.78 -3.71 14.83
CA LEU A 183 -18.19 -3.93 14.51
C LEU A 183 -18.77 -5.07 15.37
N LEU A 184 -18.05 -6.18 15.53
CA LEU A 184 -18.45 -7.27 16.43
C LEU A 184 -18.41 -6.86 17.91
N GLU A 185 -17.57 -5.91 18.30
CA GLU A 185 -17.53 -5.36 19.65
C GLU A 185 -18.76 -4.48 19.94
N ARG A 186 -19.06 -3.54 19.05
CA ARG A 186 -20.15 -2.58 19.20
C ARG A 186 -21.54 -3.18 18.96
N TYR A 187 -21.63 -4.21 18.11
CA TYR A 187 -22.88 -4.85 17.69
C TYR A 187 -22.81 -6.38 17.91
N PRO A 188 -23.03 -6.87 19.14
CA PRO A 188 -22.93 -8.28 19.49
C PRO A 188 -23.84 -9.21 18.68
N GLU A 189 -24.95 -8.69 18.14
CA GLU A 189 -25.88 -9.42 17.27
C GLU A 189 -25.24 -9.93 15.98
N LEU A 190 -24.12 -9.36 15.55
CA LEU A 190 -23.38 -9.84 14.38
C LEU A 190 -22.50 -11.05 14.67
N ARG A 191 -22.32 -11.42 15.95
CA ARG A 191 -21.54 -12.61 16.34
C ARG A 191 -22.35 -13.91 16.20
N TRP A 192 -23.67 -13.82 16.07
CA TRP A 192 -24.52 -15.00 15.90
C TRP A 192 -24.20 -15.69 14.57
N PRO A 193 -24.18 -17.03 14.52
CA PRO A 193 -23.99 -17.73 13.26
C PRO A 193 -25.14 -17.42 12.28
N PRO A 194 -24.89 -17.52 10.97
CA PRO A 194 -25.95 -17.33 9.98
C PRO A 194 -27.13 -18.27 10.27
N PRO A 195 -28.38 -17.80 10.12
CA PRO A 195 -29.55 -18.67 10.16
C PRO A 195 -29.37 -19.84 9.19
N TYR A 196 -29.73 -21.04 9.64
CA TYR A 196 -29.63 -22.28 8.83
C TYR A 196 -28.21 -22.62 8.34
N ASP A 197 -27.17 -22.01 8.91
CA ASP A 197 -25.79 -22.12 8.44
C ASP A 197 -25.60 -21.66 6.98
N ASP A 198 -26.43 -20.71 6.51
CA ASP A 198 -26.34 -20.13 5.16
C ASP A 198 -25.68 -18.74 5.18
N PRO A 199 -24.43 -18.59 4.73
CA PRO A 199 -23.75 -17.31 4.69
C PRO A 199 -24.40 -16.26 3.77
N THR A 200 -25.29 -16.66 2.86
CA THR A 200 -25.99 -15.74 1.95
C THR A 200 -27.20 -15.08 2.59
N GLU A 201 -27.61 -15.52 3.79
CA GLU A 201 -28.67 -14.86 4.54
C GLU A 201 -28.29 -13.40 4.86
N PRO A 202 -29.25 -12.46 4.76
CA PRO A 202 -29.05 -11.09 5.17
C PRO A 202 -28.72 -10.95 6.65
N LEU A 203 -27.88 -9.97 6.96
CA LEU A 203 -27.63 -9.53 8.33
C LEU A 203 -28.90 -8.95 8.97
N PRO A 204 -29.03 -8.98 10.31
CA PRO A 204 -30.01 -8.15 11.00
C PRO A 204 -29.78 -6.68 10.64
N ARG A 205 -30.82 -5.85 10.65
CA ARG A 205 -30.61 -4.41 10.48
C ARG A 205 -29.90 -3.82 11.70
N PRO A 206 -29.05 -2.80 11.49
CA PRO A 206 -28.51 -2.07 12.62
C PRO A 206 -29.65 -1.40 13.39
N HIS A 207 -29.48 -1.34 14.72
CA HIS A 207 -30.42 -0.64 15.61
C HIS A 207 -30.23 0.89 15.55
N THR A 208 -29.10 1.34 15.03
CA THR A 208 -28.72 2.75 14.91
C THR A 208 -29.48 3.40 13.77
N THR A 209 -30.22 4.48 14.06
CA THR A 209 -30.99 5.24 13.06
C THR A 209 -30.30 6.53 12.62
N ALA A 210 -29.33 7.03 13.40
CA ALA A 210 -28.56 8.23 13.07
C ALA A 210 -27.07 8.02 13.36
N LEU A 211 -26.21 8.50 12.47
CA LEU A 211 -24.75 8.40 12.57
C LEU A 211 -24.17 9.80 12.82
N ASP A 212 -23.34 9.94 13.84
CA ASP A 212 -22.59 11.16 14.11
C ASP A 212 -21.24 11.12 13.39
N TRP A 213 -21.12 11.90 12.33
CA TRP A 213 -19.89 12.01 11.54
C TRP A 213 -18.88 13.01 12.11
N ALA A 214 -19.20 13.66 13.25
CA ALA A 214 -18.43 14.73 13.85
C ALA A 214 -18.10 15.85 12.83
N ALA A 215 -16.86 16.36 12.85
CA ALA A 215 -16.39 17.42 11.96
C ALA A 215 -15.94 16.93 10.56
N ASP A 216 -16.25 15.68 10.21
CA ASP A 216 -15.82 15.11 8.94
C ASP A 216 -16.61 15.71 7.77
N ALA A 217 -15.94 15.87 6.64
CA ALA A 217 -16.60 16.29 5.41
C ALA A 217 -17.35 15.11 4.79
N LEU A 218 -18.60 14.95 5.19
CA LEU A 218 -19.50 13.99 4.57
C LEU A 218 -19.87 14.45 3.16
N VAL A 219 -19.78 13.55 2.19
CA VAL A 219 -20.25 13.85 0.83
C VAL A 219 -21.78 13.73 0.77
N ASP A 220 -22.39 14.75 0.17
CA ASP A 220 -23.82 14.87 -0.02
C ASP A 220 -24.39 13.74 -0.88
N LEU A 221 -25.66 13.44 -0.65
CA LEU A 221 -26.41 12.45 -1.41
C LEU A 221 -27.06 13.08 -2.64
N ASP A 222 -27.38 12.24 -3.61
CA ASP A 222 -28.24 12.65 -4.72
C ASP A 222 -29.62 13.04 -4.20
N SER A 223 -30.30 13.97 -4.89
CA SER A 223 -31.66 14.45 -4.56
C SER A 223 -32.74 13.37 -4.38
N THR A 224 -32.45 12.14 -4.80
CA THR A 224 -33.35 10.97 -4.69
C THR A 224 -33.15 10.17 -3.40
N GLN A 225 -32.15 10.48 -2.60
CA GLN A 225 -31.82 9.82 -1.34
C GLN A 225 -31.80 10.83 -0.21
N SER A 226 -32.18 10.41 1.00
CA SER A 226 -32.26 11.30 2.17
C SER A 226 -31.27 10.88 3.25
N GLU A 227 -30.77 11.86 4.01
CA GLU A 227 -30.08 11.60 5.29
C GLU A 227 -31.03 11.03 6.35
N GLU A 228 -32.34 11.13 6.13
CA GLU A 228 -33.37 10.51 6.96
C GLU A 228 -33.55 9.01 6.68
N ASP A 229 -32.92 8.46 5.63
CA ASP A 229 -32.95 7.03 5.34
C ASP A 229 -32.09 6.27 6.36
N ASP A 230 -32.68 5.29 7.07
CA ASP A 230 -31.97 4.44 8.04
C ASP A 230 -30.60 3.96 7.48
N PRO A 231 -29.48 4.15 8.21
CA PRO A 231 -28.19 3.64 7.78
C PRO A 231 -28.19 2.10 7.72
N ASP A 232 -27.38 1.55 6.81
CA ASP A 232 -27.11 0.10 6.78
C ASP A 232 -25.64 -0.14 7.20
N TRP A 233 -25.19 -1.40 7.19
CA TRP A 233 -23.88 -1.76 7.73
C TRP A 233 -22.68 -1.13 7.01
N ASP A 234 -22.81 -0.74 5.74
CA ASP A 234 -21.76 -0.02 5.03
C ASP A 234 -21.53 1.39 5.59
N ASP A 235 -22.61 2.12 5.91
CA ASP A 235 -22.49 3.44 6.51
C ASP A 235 -21.82 3.36 7.90
N ILE A 236 -22.18 2.36 8.71
CA ILE A 236 -21.54 2.11 10.01
C ILE A 236 -20.06 1.72 9.85
N CYS A 237 -19.73 0.89 8.85
CA CYS A 237 -18.34 0.55 8.57
C CYS A 237 -17.52 1.81 8.18
N MET A 238 -18.09 2.70 7.37
CA MET A 238 -17.45 3.97 7.00
C MET A 238 -17.25 4.87 8.22
N LEU A 239 -18.22 4.94 9.13
CA LEU A 239 -18.12 5.73 10.37
C LEU A 239 -16.99 5.22 11.27
N ILE A 240 -16.92 3.91 11.51
CA ILE A 240 -15.83 3.32 12.30
C ILE A 240 -14.48 3.59 11.61
N GLY A 241 -14.43 3.48 10.28
CA GLY A 241 -13.25 3.84 9.50
C GLY A 241 -12.83 5.29 9.68
N SER A 242 -13.78 6.22 9.66
CA SER A 242 -13.51 7.65 9.81
C SER A 242 -13.03 8.01 11.22
N GLU A 243 -13.56 7.37 12.26
CA GLU A 243 -13.06 7.51 13.64
C GLU A 243 -11.57 7.10 13.74
N ILE A 244 -11.22 5.91 13.23
CA ILE A 244 -9.83 5.41 13.24
C ILE A 244 -8.90 6.40 12.53
N VAL A 245 -9.30 6.90 11.36
CA VAL A 245 -8.49 7.86 10.59
C VAL A 245 -8.34 9.18 11.33
N ARG A 246 -9.39 9.65 12.00
CA ARG A 246 -9.35 10.88 12.80
C ARG A 246 -8.31 10.77 13.92
N ASP A 247 -8.28 9.64 14.61
CA ASP A 247 -7.30 9.36 15.66
C ASP A 247 -5.87 9.31 15.12
N ILE A 248 -5.66 8.64 13.98
CA ILE A 248 -4.34 8.60 13.30
C ILE A 248 -3.88 10.01 12.95
N ARG A 249 -4.75 10.83 12.35
CA ARG A 249 -4.44 12.21 11.96
C ARG A 249 -4.12 13.08 13.18
N ALA A 250 -4.88 12.93 14.27
CA ALA A 250 -4.65 13.63 15.52
C ALA A 250 -3.28 13.28 16.11
N ARG A 251 -2.89 12.00 16.10
CA ARG A 251 -1.55 11.55 16.55
C ARG A 251 -0.41 12.11 15.69
N ILE A 252 -0.57 12.12 14.36
CA ILE A 252 0.43 12.72 13.47
C ILE A 252 0.63 14.20 13.80
N LEU A 253 -0.46 14.93 14.07
CA LEU A 253 -0.40 16.35 14.43
C LEU A 253 0.21 16.58 15.82
N SER A 254 -0.19 15.81 16.83
CA SER A 254 0.26 16.02 18.20
C SER A 254 1.72 15.61 18.42
N GLU A 255 2.17 14.50 17.80
CA GLU A 255 3.52 13.95 18.03
C GLU A 255 4.56 14.46 17.03
N LEU A 256 4.16 14.70 15.77
CA LEU A 256 5.09 15.08 14.70
C LEU A 256 4.81 16.46 14.10
N HIS A 257 3.75 17.14 14.55
CA HIS A 257 3.39 18.49 14.11
C HIS A 257 3.08 18.62 12.61
N TYR A 258 2.66 17.53 11.98
CA TYR A 258 2.23 17.53 10.58
C TYR A 258 0.71 17.46 10.47
N THR A 259 0.14 18.36 9.66
CA THR A 259 -1.24 18.22 9.20
C THR A 259 -1.31 17.30 8.00
N CYS A 260 -2.41 16.56 7.88
CA CYS A 260 -2.71 15.75 6.72
C CYS A 260 -4.21 15.77 6.45
N SER A 261 -4.54 15.53 5.19
CA SER A 261 -5.91 15.35 4.74
C SER A 261 -6.15 13.89 4.37
N ALA A 262 -7.38 13.42 4.52
CA ALA A 262 -7.70 12.02 4.30
C ALA A 262 -9.01 11.80 3.53
N GLY A 263 -9.11 10.68 2.85
CA GLY A 263 -10.33 10.20 2.23
C GLY A 263 -10.65 8.79 2.70
N ILE A 264 -11.90 8.55 3.09
CA ILE A 264 -12.40 7.26 3.56
C ILE A 264 -13.50 6.81 2.59
N SER A 265 -13.34 5.64 1.99
CA SER A 265 -14.32 5.07 1.07
C SER A 265 -14.12 3.56 0.88
N ARG A 266 -14.86 2.94 -0.04
CA ARG A 266 -14.86 1.49 -0.27
C ARG A 266 -13.67 0.95 -1.06
N ASN A 267 -12.89 1.81 -1.70
CA ASN A 267 -11.72 1.42 -2.49
C ASN A 267 -10.66 2.54 -2.58
N LYS A 268 -9.48 2.19 -3.10
CA LYS A 268 -8.31 3.08 -3.18
C LYS A 268 -8.57 4.28 -4.09
N MET A 269 -9.24 4.05 -5.22
CA MET A 269 -9.55 5.13 -6.15
C MET A 269 -10.37 6.24 -5.49
N LEU A 270 -11.50 5.89 -4.85
CA LEU A 270 -12.39 6.85 -4.19
C LEU A 270 -11.71 7.48 -2.97
N ALA A 271 -11.01 6.70 -2.15
CA ALA A 271 -10.26 7.24 -1.00
C ALA A 271 -9.22 8.28 -1.43
N LYS A 272 -8.50 8.04 -2.56
CA LYS A 272 -7.55 9.01 -3.11
C LYS A 272 -8.23 10.31 -3.53
N LEU A 273 -9.34 10.22 -4.28
CA LEU A 273 -10.11 11.39 -4.69
C LEU A 273 -10.64 12.17 -3.47
N GLY A 274 -11.17 11.47 -2.47
CA GLY A 274 -11.67 12.06 -1.23
C GLY A 274 -10.59 12.83 -0.47
N SER A 275 -9.39 12.29 -0.35
CA SER A 275 -8.28 13.00 0.34
C SER A 275 -7.85 14.29 -0.36
N GLY A 276 -8.11 14.42 -1.66
CA GLY A 276 -7.84 15.61 -2.45
C GLY A 276 -9.00 16.60 -2.50
N TYR A 277 -10.18 16.23 -1.99
CA TYR A 277 -11.41 17.01 -2.15
C TYR A 277 -11.46 18.22 -1.23
N LYS A 278 -11.28 18.03 0.09
CA LYS A 278 -11.16 19.11 1.07
C LYS A 278 -9.77 19.10 1.69
N LYS A 279 -9.02 20.18 1.48
CA LYS A 279 -7.68 20.42 2.02
C LYS A 279 -7.54 21.89 2.44
N PRO A 280 -6.72 22.22 3.45
CA PRO A 280 -5.88 21.34 4.29
C PRO A 280 -6.60 20.76 5.51
N ASN A 281 -5.91 19.85 6.22
CA ASN A 281 -6.25 19.33 7.53
C ASN A 281 -7.71 18.84 7.68
N SER A 282 -8.25 18.22 6.64
CA SER A 282 -9.64 17.72 6.64
C SER A 282 -9.72 16.25 6.25
N GLN A 283 -10.80 15.57 6.62
CA GLN A 283 -11.08 14.23 6.12
C GLN A 283 -12.45 14.19 5.44
N THR A 284 -12.51 13.53 4.29
CA THR A 284 -13.72 13.38 3.48
C THR A 284 -14.19 11.94 3.53
N VAL A 285 -15.47 11.74 3.83
CA VAL A 285 -16.11 10.41 3.85
C VAL A 285 -17.03 10.26 2.64
N ILE A 286 -16.76 9.26 1.81
CA ILE A 286 -17.54 8.94 0.60
C ILE A 286 -18.27 7.61 0.84
N ARG A 287 -19.51 7.70 1.33
CA ARG A 287 -20.42 6.55 1.51
C ARG A 287 -20.78 5.92 0.18
N ASN A 288 -21.07 4.62 0.18
CA ASN A 288 -21.42 3.86 -1.03
C ASN A 288 -22.56 4.51 -1.82
N ARG A 289 -23.57 5.02 -1.10
CA ARG A 289 -24.75 5.68 -1.66
C ARG A 289 -24.43 7.05 -2.30
N ALA A 290 -23.36 7.72 -1.86
CA ALA A 290 -22.90 9.02 -2.36
C ALA A 290 -21.92 8.94 -3.54
N VAL A 291 -21.48 7.74 -3.93
CA VAL A 291 -20.37 7.57 -4.90
C VAL A 291 -20.67 8.19 -6.26
N GLN A 292 -21.87 7.98 -6.80
CA GLN A 292 -22.23 8.50 -8.12
C GLN A 292 -22.32 10.03 -8.09
N HIS A 293 -23.00 10.59 -7.09
CA HIS A 293 -23.04 12.03 -6.85
C HIS A 293 -21.63 12.64 -6.81
N PHE A 294 -20.77 12.04 -5.98
CA PHE A 294 -19.39 12.48 -5.82
C PHE A 294 -18.63 12.50 -7.15
N LEU A 295 -18.68 11.39 -7.91
CA LEU A 295 -17.95 11.26 -9.17
C LEU A 295 -18.46 12.22 -10.24
N ASN A 296 -19.76 12.51 -10.30
CA ASN A 296 -20.34 13.44 -11.28
C ASN A 296 -19.74 14.86 -11.20
N GLY A 297 -19.21 15.26 -10.04
CA GLY A 297 -18.51 16.53 -9.85
C GLY A 297 -17.10 16.60 -10.48
N PHE A 298 -16.56 15.49 -10.98
CA PHE A 298 -15.18 15.42 -11.50
C PHE A 298 -15.12 15.16 -13.01
N LYS A 299 -14.06 15.69 -13.62
CA LYS A 299 -13.56 15.18 -14.90
C LYS A 299 -12.97 13.78 -14.68
N PHE A 300 -13.26 12.81 -15.54
CA PHE A 300 -12.71 11.45 -15.37
C PHE A 300 -11.18 11.42 -15.44
N THR A 301 -10.54 12.40 -16.08
CA THR A 301 -9.08 12.53 -16.15
C THR A 301 -8.41 12.80 -14.79
N LYS A 302 -9.19 13.20 -13.77
CA LYS A 302 -8.74 13.30 -12.38
C LYS A 302 -8.62 11.94 -11.69
N ILE A 303 -9.25 10.90 -12.24
CA ILE A 303 -9.13 9.53 -11.74
C ILE A 303 -7.72 9.00 -12.06
N ARG A 304 -7.14 8.27 -11.11
CA ARG A 304 -5.83 7.64 -11.26
C ARG A 304 -5.78 6.78 -12.54
N ASN A 305 -4.66 6.87 -13.26
CA ASN A 305 -4.39 6.25 -14.57
C ASN A 305 -5.11 6.87 -15.78
N LEU A 306 -6.03 7.83 -15.59
CA LEU A 306 -6.73 8.53 -16.68
C LEU A 306 -6.22 9.96 -16.92
N GLY A 307 -5.16 10.40 -16.23
CA GLY A 307 -4.57 11.74 -16.40
C GLY A 307 -3.46 11.84 -17.46
N GLY A 308 -3.42 10.92 -18.43
CA GLY A 308 -2.38 10.89 -19.48
C GLY A 308 -2.93 10.27 -20.76
N LYS A 309 -2.06 9.64 -21.56
CA LYS A 309 -2.39 9.16 -22.91
C LYS A 309 -3.70 8.39 -23.04
N LEU A 310 -3.99 7.47 -22.09
CA LEU A 310 -5.25 6.73 -22.10
C LEU A 310 -6.46 7.65 -21.87
N GLY A 311 -6.34 8.62 -20.97
CA GLY A 311 -7.37 9.66 -20.80
C GLY A 311 -7.56 10.47 -22.07
N ASP A 312 -6.47 10.92 -22.68
CA ASP A 312 -6.50 11.69 -23.93
C ASP A 312 -7.17 10.89 -25.06
N GLU A 313 -6.90 9.59 -25.15
CA GLU A 313 -7.54 8.66 -26.08
C GLU A 313 -9.05 8.54 -25.83
N VAL A 314 -9.47 8.42 -24.57
CA VAL A 314 -10.90 8.38 -24.19
C VAL A 314 -11.59 9.70 -24.55
N VAL A 315 -10.96 10.85 -24.26
CA VAL A 315 -11.48 12.17 -24.63
C VAL A 315 -11.62 12.27 -26.14
N ALA A 316 -10.62 11.86 -26.92
CA ALA A 316 -10.67 11.88 -28.38
C ALA A 316 -11.75 10.96 -28.95
N THR A 317 -11.96 9.78 -28.33
CA THR A 317 -12.91 8.78 -28.83
C THR A 317 -14.37 9.16 -28.55
N TYR A 318 -14.65 9.70 -27.36
CA TYR A 318 -16.02 9.98 -26.90
C TYR A 318 -16.38 11.46 -26.85
N ASN A 319 -15.43 12.35 -27.16
CA ASN A 319 -15.59 13.80 -27.18
C ASN A 319 -16.17 14.36 -25.87
N THR A 320 -15.73 13.83 -24.73
CA THR A 320 -16.16 14.28 -23.40
C THR A 320 -15.04 14.09 -22.39
N GLU A 321 -15.06 14.91 -21.34
CA GLU A 321 -14.25 14.75 -20.13
C GLU A 321 -15.12 14.42 -18.89
N LYS A 322 -16.45 14.38 -19.07
CA LYS A 322 -17.43 14.22 -17.98
C LYS A 322 -17.76 12.76 -17.74
N ILE A 323 -17.89 12.40 -16.47
CA ILE A 323 -18.31 11.05 -16.07
C ILE A 323 -19.76 10.78 -16.47
N SER A 324 -20.65 11.77 -16.35
CA SER A 324 -22.08 11.67 -16.74
C SER A 324 -22.27 11.15 -18.16
N ASP A 325 -21.43 11.61 -19.09
CA ASP A 325 -21.55 11.31 -20.51
C ASP A 325 -21.04 9.89 -20.80
N LEU A 326 -19.93 9.50 -20.16
CA LEU A 326 -19.38 8.14 -20.26
C LEU A 326 -20.27 7.08 -19.61
N LEU A 327 -21.06 7.43 -18.58
CA LEU A 327 -21.99 6.51 -17.94
C LEU A 327 -23.08 5.99 -18.91
N LEU A 328 -23.41 6.78 -19.94
CA LEU A 328 -24.39 6.41 -20.97
C LEU A 328 -23.84 5.41 -21.99
N VAL A 329 -22.52 5.24 -22.06
CA VAL A 329 -21.86 4.37 -23.04
C VAL A 329 -21.97 2.90 -22.59
N PRO A 330 -22.54 1.99 -23.41
CA PRO A 330 -22.60 0.57 -23.10
C PRO A 330 -21.22 -0.07 -22.98
N ILE A 331 -21.08 -1.07 -22.10
CA ILE A 331 -19.81 -1.79 -21.89
C ILE A 331 -19.24 -2.38 -23.17
N GLU A 332 -20.08 -2.92 -24.05
CA GLU A 332 -19.65 -3.52 -25.32
C GLU A 332 -18.98 -2.49 -26.25
N GLN A 333 -19.46 -1.23 -26.23
CA GLN A 333 -18.85 -0.16 -27.00
C GLN A 333 -17.51 0.27 -26.40
N LEU A 334 -17.42 0.39 -25.07
CA LEU A 334 -16.16 0.69 -24.40
C LEU A 334 -15.09 -0.38 -24.70
N LYS A 335 -15.46 -1.66 -24.63
CA LYS A 335 -14.57 -2.79 -24.95
C LYS A 335 -14.15 -2.79 -26.41
N LYS A 336 -15.09 -2.54 -27.33
CA LYS A 336 -14.80 -2.49 -28.77
C LYS A 336 -13.78 -1.39 -29.12
N GLN A 337 -13.86 -0.22 -28.50
CA GLN A 337 -12.99 0.92 -28.83
C GLN A 337 -11.66 0.91 -28.08
N LEU A 338 -11.63 0.47 -26.82
CA LEU A 338 -10.45 0.57 -25.94
C LEU A 338 -9.77 -0.79 -25.68
N GLY A 339 -10.36 -1.89 -26.17
CA GLY A 339 -9.99 -3.27 -25.84
C GLY A 339 -10.75 -3.82 -24.62
N ASP A 340 -10.87 -5.14 -24.55
CA ASP A 340 -11.71 -5.83 -23.57
C ASP A 340 -11.37 -5.48 -22.11
N ASP A 341 -10.07 -5.53 -21.77
CA ASP A 341 -9.60 -5.28 -20.41
C ASP A 341 -9.74 -3.80 -20.03
N THR A 342 -9.26 -2.89 -20.87
CA THR A 342 -9.29 -1.44 -20.62
C THR A 342 -10.72 -0.91 -20.61
N GLY A 343 -11.55 -1.34 -21.56
CA GLY A 343 -12.96 -0.95 -21.64
C GLY A 343 -13.77 -1.48 -20.45
N GLY A 344 -13.53 -2.74 -20.04
CA GLY A 344 -14.14 -3.31 -18.85
C GLY A 344 -13.71 -2.60 -17.55
N TRP A 345 -12.42 -2.28 -17.43
CA TRP A 345 -11.88 -1.51 -16.31
C TRP A 345 -12.45 -0.10 -16.26
N LEU A 346 -12.48 0.64 -17.38
CA LEU A 346 -13.03 1.99 -17.46
C LEU A 346 -14.52 1.99 -17.07
N TYR A 347 -15.30 1.03 -17.57
CA TYR A 347 -16.72 0.88 -17.25
C TYR A 347 -16.97 0.77 -15.74
N GLY A 348 -16.13 0.01 -15.03
CA GLY A 348 -16.20 -0.13 -13.57
C GLY A 348 -15.74 1.14 -12.85
N VAL A 349 -14.61 1.70 -13.26
CA VAL A 349 -13.99 2.87 -12.63
C VAL A 349 -14.90 4.09 -12.63
N ILE A 350 -15.56 4.40 -13.76
CA ILE A 350 -16.51 5.54 -13.82
C ILE A 350 -17.76 5.32 -12.96
N ARG A 351 -18.02 4.07 -12.54
CA ARG A 351 -19.08 3.70 -11.60
C ARG A 351 -18.58 3.56 -10.16
N GLY A 352 -17.34 3.95 -9.88
CA GLY A 352 -16.77 3.85 -8.55
C GLY A 352 -16.33 2.44 -8.14
N GLU A 353 -16.22 1.51 -9.08
CA GLU A 353 -15.76 0.15 -8.83
C GLU A 353 -14.26 0.01 -9.06
N ASP A 354 -13.53 -0.36 -8.00
CA ASP A 354 -12.10 -0.65 -8.03
C ASP A 354 -11.78 -1.75 -6.99
N THR A 355 -11.20 -2.85 -7.44
CA THR A 355 -10.83 -4.01 -6.62
C THR A 355 -9.33 -4.08 -6.33
N SER A 356 -8.60 -2.99 -6.56
CA SER A 356 -7.17 -2.93 -6.26
C SER A 356 -6.87 -3.17 -4.77
N GLU A 357 -5.88 -4.01 -4.51
CA GLU A 357 -5.44 -4.35 -3.15
C GLU A 357 -4.55 -3.25 -2.56
N VAL A 358 -4.64 -3.06 -1.24
CA VAL A 358 -3.64 -2.31 -0.47
C VAL A 358 -2.46 -3.23 -0.20
N ASN A 359 -1.37 -3.04 -0.94
CA ASN A 359 -0.19 -3.89 -0.87
C ASN A 359 0.67 -3.51 0.36
N PRO A 360 0.84 -4.38 1.36
CA PRO A 360 1.57 -4.07 2.59
C PRO A 360 3.09 -3.91 2.39
N ARG A 361 3.59 -4.00 1.15
CA ARG A 361 5.01 -3.80 0.84
C ARG A 361 5.39 -2.32 0.96
N THR A 362 5.97 -1.96 2.11
CA THR A 362 6.53 -0.62 2.36
C THR A 362 8.01 -0.49 1.98
N GLN A 363 8.68 -1.58 1.61
CA GLN A 363 10.12 -1.59 1.32
C GLN A 363 10.47 -0.96 -0.05
N ILE A 364 11.60 -0.27 -0.12
CA ILE A 364 12.07 0.48 -1.31
C ILE A 364 12.46 -0.45 -2.47
N LYS A 365 11.90 -0.31 -3.67
CA LYS A 365 12.25 -1.16 -4.83
C LYS A 365 13.55 -0.76 -5.55
N SER A 366 13.88 0.52 -5.54
CA SER A 366 15.06 1.08 -6.20
C SER A 366 15.48 2.38 -5.53
N MET A 367 16.75 2.74 -5.68
CA MET A 367 17.28 4.03 -5.24
C MET A 367 17.92 4.74 -6.42
N LEU A 368 17.48 5.98 -6.68
CA LEU A 368 18.00 6.83 -7.76
C LEU A 368 18.73 8.04 -7.18
N SER A 369 19.85 8.39 -7.79
CA SER A 369 20.57 9.64 -7.62
C SER A 369 20.81 10.25 -9.00
N ALA A 370 20.38 11.49 -9.23
CA ALA A 370 20.35 12.09 -10.56
C ALA A 370 20.69 13.57 -10.54
N LYS A 371 21.29 14.06 -11.65
CA LYS A 371 21.50 15.49 -11.90
C LYS A 371 21.29 15.81 -13.38
N SER A 372 20.50 16.86 -13.63
CA SER A 372 20.42 17.53 -14.93
C SER A 372 21.41 18.69 -14.95
N PHE A 373 22.15 18.83 -16.04
CA PHE A 373 23.22 19.82 -16.21
C PHE A 373 22.79 20.96 -17.12
N ARG A 374 23.11 22.18 -16.72
CA ARG A 374 22.91 23.42 -17.49
C ARG A 374 24.10 24.35 -17.20
N PRO A 375 25.09 24.47 -18.10
CA PRO A 375 25.25 23.78 -19.39
C PRO A 375 25.54 22.27 -19.23
N SER A 376 25.41 21.51 -20.33
CA SER A 376 25.78 20.09 -20.38
C SER A 376 27.26 19.87 -20.05
N ILE A 377 27.59 18.75 -19.41
CA ILE A 377 28.98 18.36 -19.15
C ILE A 377 29.57 17.62 -20.37
N ASN A 378 30.88 17.77 -20.59
CA ASN A 378 31.53 17.33 -21.83
C ASN A 378 32.81 16.50 -21.63
N ASN A 379 33.16 16.17 -20.39
CA ASN A 379 34.39 15.45 -20.10
C ASN A 379 34.19 14.39 -19.00
N PHE A 380 35.04 13.37 -19.05
CA PHE A 380 34.96 12.18 -18.22
C PHE A 380 35.27 12.50 -16.76
N GLU A 381 36.22 13.40 -16.52
CA GLU A 381 36.66 13.79 -15.18
C GLU A 381 35.51 14.44 -14.40
N VAL A 382 34.80 15.40 -15.01
CA VAL A 382 33.64 16.06 -14.40
C VAL A 382 32.51 15.06 -14.15
N ALA A 383 32.25 14.15 -15.08
CA ALA A 383 31.24 13.11 -14.83
C ALA A 383 31.65 12.18 -13.67
N CYS A 384 32.92 11.81 -13.54
CA CYS A 384 33.42 11.02 -12.42
C CYS A 384 33.21 11.75 -11.08
N LYS A 385 33.41 13.07 -11.02
CA LYS A 385 33.12 13.87 -9.82
C LYS A 385 31.64 13.77 -9.41
N TRP A 386 30.73 13.85 -10.38
CA TRP A 386 29.30 13.65 -10.11
C TRP A 386 28.96 12.22 -9.70
N LEU A 387 29.61 11.22 -10.28
CA LEU A 387 29.44 9.83 -9.86
C LEU A 387 29.82 9.62 -8.39
N ARG A 388 30.86 10.30 -7.88
CA ARG A 388 31.19 10.26 -6.44
C ARG A 388 30.04 10.75 -5.58
N ILE A 389 29.44 11.88 -5.94
CA ILE A 389 28.26 12.43 -5.24
C ILE A 389 27.08 11.45 -5.30
N PHE A 390 26.83 10.83 -6.46
CA PHE A 390 25.71 9.90 -6.61
C PHE A 390 25.90 8.63 -5.79
N VAL A 391 27.13 8.15 -5.70
CA VAL A 391 27.50 6.98 -4.91
C VAL A 391 27.39 7.29 -3.43
N ALA A 392 27.89 8.42 -2.96
CA ALA A 392 27.76 8.83 -1.55
C ALA A 392 26.29 8.94 -1.12
N ASP A 393 25.44 9.58 -1.94
CA ASP A 393 23.98 9.66 -1.73
C ASP A 393 23.33 8.27 -1.64
N ILE A 394 23.59 7.41 -2.64
CA ILE A 394 23.03 6.04 -2.65
C ILE A 394 23.54 5.22 -1.46
N TYR A 395 24.84 5.32 -1.14
CA TYR A 395 25.46 4.55 -0.08
C TYR A 395 24.94 4.96 1.29
N SER A 396 24.87 6.27 1.57
CA SER A 396 24.25 6.80 2.80
C SER A 396 22.84 6.23 2.99
N ARG A 397 22.03 6.21 1.93
CA ARG A 397 20.69 5.62 1.99
C ARG A 397 20.67 4.10 2.16
N LEU A 398 21.66 3.38 1.64
CA LEU A 398 21.81 1.94 1.89
C LEU A 398 22.12 1.67 3.36
N VAL A 399 22.99 2.49 3.97
CA VAL A 399 23.30 2.42 5.41
C VAL A 399 22.03 2.66 6.23
N GLU A 400 21.30 3.74 5.94
CA GLU A 400 20.06 4.09 6.65
C GLU A 400 18.96 3.01 6.57
N GLU A 401 18.86 2.31 5.44
CA GLU A 401 17.91 1.21 5.27
C GLU A 401 18.35 -0.10 5.95
N GLY A 402 19.51 -0.12 6.61
CA GLY A 402 20.08 -1.33 7.23
C GLY A 402 20.40 -2.42 6.21
N VAL A 403 20.63 -2.05 4.95
CA VAL A 403 20.93 -2.99 3.85
C VAL A 403 22.27 -3.68 4.10
N LEU A 404 23.22 -2.95 4.70
CA LEU A 404 24.56 -3.46 4.98
C LEU A 404 24.58 -4.52 6.09
N ASP A 405 23.61 -4.48 7.03
CA ASP A 405 23.54 -5.34 8.22
C ASP A 405 22.81 -6.69 7.99
N HIS A 406 22.62 -7.11 6.73
CA HIS A 406 21.99 -8.38 6.31
C HIS A 406 20.46 -8.52 6.49
N LYS A 407 19.69 -7.60 5.89
CA LYS A 407 18.25 -7.84 5.67
C LYS A 407 17.84 -7.86 4.21
N ARG A 408 18.48 -7.06 3.35
CA ARG A 408 18.07 -6.93 1.95
C ARG A 408 19.18 -6.28 1.10
N ARG A 409 19.56 -6.86 -0.04
CA ARG A 409 20.73 -6.42 -0.84
C ARG A 409 20.37 -6.08 -2.29
N PRO A 410 20.84 -4.97 -2.88
CA PRO A 410 20.65 -4.66 -4.29
C PRO A 410 21.49 -5.57 -5.19
N LYS A 411 20.93 -5.95 -6.36
CA LYS A 411 21.59 -6.81 -7.36
C LYS A 411 22.20 -6.05 -8.53
N THR A 412 21.65 -4.89 -8.85
CA THR A 412 21.95 -4.20 -10.10
C THR A 412 22.27 -2.74 -9.86
N LEU A 413 23.21 -2.22 -10.64
CA LEU A 413 23.57 -0.81 -10.76
C LEU A 413 23.29 -0.39 -12.21
N ASN A 414 22.52 0.68 -12.41
CA ASN A 414 22.17 1.20 -13.72
C ASN A 414 22.63 2.65 -13.84
N LEU A 415 23.36 2.95 -14.90
CA LEU A 415 23.76 4.30 -15.28
C LEU A 415 22.90 4.74 -16.45
N HIS A 416 22.16 5.84 -16.29
CA HIS A 416 21.43 6.49 -17.38
C HIS A 416 22.10 7.81 -17.73
N HIS A 417 22.20 8.10 -19.02
CA HIS A 417 22.68 9.38 -19.53
C HIS A 417 21.74 9.91 -20.60
N ARG A 418 21.67 11.23 -20.73
CA ARG A 418 20.89 11.90 -21.76
C ARG A 418 21.75 12.85 -22.57
N GLN A 419 21.71 12.70 -23.89
CA GLN A 419 22.33 13.57 -24.88
C GLN A 419 21.23 14.17 -25.75
N GLY A 420 21.01 15.48 -25.66
CA GLY A 420 19.85 16.13 -26.30
C GLY A 420 18.53 15.51 -25.83
N ALA A 421 17.71 15.02 -26.78
CA ALA A 421 16.46 14.32 -26.50
C ALA A 421 16.64 12.81 -26.23
N GLN A 422 17.78 12.21 -26.58
CA GLN A 422 17.99 10.77 -26.47
C GLN A 422 18.47 10.38 -25.06
N THR A 423 17.77 9.44 -24.44
CA THR A 423 18.18 8.82 -23.17
C THR A 423 18.63 7.39 -23.42
N LYS A 424 19.75 7.01 -22.83
CA LYS A 424 20.34 5.67 -22.93
C LYS A 424 20.80 5.20 -21.56
N SER A 425 20.96 3.89 -21.41
CA SER A 425 21.39 3.27 -20.16
C SER A 425 22.33 2.10 -20.36
N LYS A 426 23.18 1.88 -19.36
CA LYS A 426 23.99 0.68 -19.19
C LYS A 426 23.76 0.15 -17.78
N GLN A 427 23.86 -1.17 -17.62
CA GLN A 427 23.68 -1.83 -16.34
C GLN A 427 24.82 -2.79 -16.04
N ALA A 428 25.16 -2.94 -14.78
CA ALA A 428 26.10 -3.94 -14.28
C ALA A 428 25.53 -4.65 -13.05
N PRO A 429 25.80 -5.96 -12.89
CA PRO A 429 25.51 -6.65 -11.64
C PRO A 429 26.43 -6.14 -10.53
N ILE A 430 25.88 -5.99 -9.33
CA ILE A 430 26.66 -5.74 -8.11
C ILE A 430 27.23 -7.10 -7.65
N PRO A 431 28.55 -7.26 -7.53
CA PRO A 431 29.16 -8.54 -7.17
C PRO A 431 28.57 -9.14 -5.89
N MET A 432 28.24 -10.43 -5.96
CA MET A 432 27.81 -11.22 -4.81
C MET A 432 29.03 -11.62 -3.97
N GLY A 433 28.89 -11.64 -2.64
CA GLY A 433 29.94 -12.09 -1.71
C GLY A 433 30.94 -11.04 -1.25
N ARG A 434 30.94 -9.82 -1.81
CA ARG A 434 31.70 -8.68 -1.27
C ARG A 434 30.80 -7.74 -0.47
N GLN A 435 31.33 -7.13 0.59
CA GLN A 435 30.63 -6.02 1.25
C GLN A 435 30.41 -4.88 0.24
N ILE A 436 29.24 -4.24 0.30
CA ILE A 436 28.99 -3.05 -0.52
C ILE A 436 29.72 -1.91 0.16
N SER A 437 30.65 -1.28 -0.55
CA SER A 437 31.33 -0.06 -0.13
C SER A 437 31.14 1.02 -1.19
N GLU A 438 31.39 2.28 -0.84
CA GLU A 438 31.37 3.39 -1.78
C GLU A 438 32.34 3.16 -2.94
N GLU A 439 33.54 2.64 -2.66
CA GLU A 439 34.57 2.38 -3.67
C GLU A 439 34.10 1.36 -4.70
N VAL A 440 33.44 0.28 -4.25
CA VAL A 440 32.92 -0.76 -5.15
C VAL A 440 31.84 -0.18 -6.07
N LEU A 441 30.90 0.60 -5.52
CA LEU A 441 29.84 1.22 -6.32
C LEU A 441 30.40 2.27 -7.28
N TYR A 442 31.39 3.04 -6.85
CA TYR A 442 32.06 4.04 -7.66
C TYR A 442 32.81 3.42 -8.84
N GLU A 443 33.61 2.37 -8.63
CA GLU A 443 34.32 1.70 -9.71
C GLU A 443 33.35 1.06 -10.72
N LEU A 444 32.25 0.47 -10.26
CA LEU A 444 31.20 -0.04 -11.15
C LEU A 444 30.56 1.10 -11.98
N ALA A 445 30.21 2.22 -11.35
CA ALA A 445 29.63 3.36 -12.03
C ALA A 445 30.59 3.97 -13.07
N LYS A 446 31.87 4.08 -12.72
CA LYS A 446 32.94 4.58 -13.60
C LYS A 446 33.16 3.65 -14.79
N ASN A 447 33.14 2.34 -14.58
CA ASN A 447 33.23 1.35 -15.67
C ASN A 447 32.03 1.43 -16.62
N LEU A 448 30.81 1.61 -16.09
CA LEU A 448 29.62 1.83 -16.92
C LEU A 448 29.75 3.11 -17.74
N LEU A 449 30.26 4.19 -17.16
CA LEU A 449 30.49 5.45 -17.87
C LEU A 449 31.54 5.29 -18.97
N ALA A 450 32.63 4.56 -18.71
CA ALA A 450 33.64 4.26 -19.72
C ALA A 450 33.04 3.50 -20.91
N GLN A 451 32.17 2.51 -20.67
CA GLN A 451 31.45 1.80 -21.74
C GLN A 451 30.55 2.74 -22.55
N VAL A 452 29.84 3.66 -21.90
CA VAL A 452 29.01 4.68 -22.58
C VAL A 452 29.86 5.58 -23.50
N ILE A 453 31.09 5.92 -23.07
CA ILE A 453 32.02 6.72 -23.87
C ILE A 453 32.54 5.95 -25.08
N VAL A 454 32.91 4.68 -24.91
CA VAL A 454 33.36 3.81 -26.01
C VAL A 454 32.28 3.66 -27.08
N ASP A 455 31.00 3.63 -26.70
CA ASP A 455 29.87 3.61 -27.65
C ASP A 455 29.72 4.94 -28.44
N GLY A 456 30.54 5.96 -28.17
CA GLY A 456 30.62 7.21 -28.92
C GLY A 456 29.49 8.21 -28.65
N ARG A 457 28.74 8.07 -27.54
CA ARG A 457 27.50 8.86 -27.30
C ARG A 457 27.40 9.46 -25.90
N ALA A 458 28.53 9.70 -25.24
CA ALA A 458 28.52 10.25 -23.89
C ALA A 458 28.29 11.77 -23.86
N TRP A 459 28.74 12.51 -24.87
CA TRP A 459 28.87 13.98 -24.81
C TRP A 459 28.17 14.68 -25.99
N PRO A 460 27.61 15.89 -25.79
CA PRO A 460 27.39 16.59 -24.52
C PRO A 460 26.33 15.89 -23.64
N CYS A 461 26.60 15.74 -22.34
CA CYS A 461 25.69 15.07 -21.41
C CYS A 461 24.83 16.09 -20.66
N ALA A 462 23.53 16.09 -20.94
CA ALA A 462 22.55 17.00 -20.33
C ALA A 462 21.93 16.44 -19.03
N ASN A 463 22.02 15.13 -18.80
CA ASN A 463 21.60 14.48 -17.57
C ASN A 463 22.41 13.21 -17.35
N LEU A 464 22.82 12.99 -16.10
CA LEU A 464 23.43 11.74 -15.65
C LEU A 464 22.69 11.28 -14.40
N SER A 465 22.41 9.98 -14.32
CA SER A 465 21.82 9.39 -13.13
C SER A 465 22.32 7.97 -12.89
N LEU A 466 22.41 7.63 -11.62
CA LEU A 466 22.81 6.33 -11.13
C LEU A 466 21.65 5.76 -10.31
N SER A 467 21.28 4.52 -10.57
CA SER A 467 20.28 3.83 -9.78
C SER A 467 20.73 2.44 -9.37
N ILE A 468 20.30 2.01 -8.19
CA ILE A 468 20.42 0.63 -7.74
C ILE A 468 19.05 0.01 -7.59
N GLY A 469 18.94 -1.29 -7.86
CA GLY A 469 17.68 -2.00 -7.80
C GLY A 469 17.85 -3.52 -7.77
N GLY A 470 16.70 -4.21 -7.89
CA GLY A 470 16.66 -5.67 -7.79
C GLY A 470 17.02 -6.15 -6.39
N PHE A 471 16.50 -5.47 -5.36
CA PHE A 471 16.75 -5.83 -3.98
C PHE A 471 16.19 -7.22 -3.64
N GLU A 472 17.01 -8.03 -2.99
CA GLU A 472 16.63 -9.35 -2.48
C GLU A 472 16.87 -9.45 -0.99
N ASP A 473 15.96 -10.13 -0.30
CA ASP A 473 16.11 -10.40 1.11
C ASP A 473 17.25 -11.42 1.33
N GLY A 474 18.07 -11.19 2.36
CA GLY A 474 19.12 -12.12 2.74
C GLY A 474 18.53 -13.48 3.15
N VAL A 475 19.29 -14.57 2.98
CA VAL A 475 18.87 -15.91 3.42
C VAL A 475 18.77 -15.92 4.94
N THR A 476 17.55 -15.81 5.48
CA THR A 476 17.28 -15.69 6.93
C THR A 476 17.51 -16.98 7.73
N LYS A 477 17.95 -18.08 7.11
CA LYS A 477 18.03 -19.41 7.76
C LYS A 477 19.19 -20.33 7.34
N ASN A 478 20.25 -19.83 6.72
CA ASN A 478 21.46 -20.64 6.58
C ASN A 478 22.39 -20.36 7.76
N LYS A 479 22.44 -21.31 8.70
CA LYS A 479 23.61 -21.44 9.58
C LYS A 479 24.83 -21.45 8.66
N GLY A 480 25.74 -20.49 8.83
CA GLY A 480 26.94 -20.42 8.00
C GLY A 480 27.64 -21.77 7.95
N ILE A 481 28.30 -22.06 6.82
CA ILE A 481 28.99 -23.34 6.57
C ILE A 481 30.04 -23.66 7.66
N GLY A 482 30.47 -22.65 8.44
CA GLY A 482 31.32 -22.83 9.62
C GLY A 482 30.70 -23.73 10.70
N GLY A 483 29.38 -23.84 10.80
CA GLY A 483 28.73 -24.80 11.70
C GLY A 483 28.73 -26.24 11.17
N PHE A 484 29.06 -26.44 9.90
CA PHE A 484 29.12 -27.76 9.25
C PHE A 484 30.55 -28.33 9.22
N LEU A 485 31.56 -27.47 9.33
CA LEU A 485 32.98 -27.85 9.24
C LEU A 485 33.68 -27.98 10.60
N VAL A 486 32.99 -27.71 11.71
CA VAL A 486 33.54 -27.90 13.05
C VAL A 486 33.07 -29.24 13.61
N HIS A 487 34.00 -30.19 13.72
CA HIS A 487 33.78 -31.44 14.45
C HIS A 487 34.43 -31.33 15.84
N GLY A 488 33.69 -31.76 16.87
CA GLY A 488 34.21 -31.88 18.24
C GLY A 488 33.75 -30.77 19.20
N GLU A 489 34.50 -30.61 20.29
CA GLU A 489 34.16 -29.79 21.46
C GLU A 489 33.98 -28.29 21.14
N GLU A 490 34.59 -27.79 20.06
CA GLU A 490 34.38 -26.42 19.57
C GLU A 490 32.95 -26.15 19.09
N ALA A 491 32.25 -27.16 18.56
CA ALA A 491 30.84 -27.02 18.18
C ALA A 491 29.92 -26.91 19.40
N LYS A 492 30.32 -27.47 20.55
CA LYS A 492 29.58 -27.33 21.83
C LYS A 492 29.79 -25.94 22.44
N ALA A 493 31.02 -25.41 22.41
CA ALA A 493 31.34 -24.07 22.91
C ALA A 493 30.61 -22.95 22.13
N LEU A 494 30.48 -23.09 20.81
CA LEU A 494 29.71 -22.16 19.96
C LEU A 494 28.20 -22.21 20.23
N ASN A 495 27.66 -23.36 20.64
CA ASN A 495 26.24 -23.51 20.96
C ASN A 495 25.90 -22.94 22.35
N GLU A 496 26.80 -23.06 23.32
CA GLU A 496 26.65 -22.47 24.67
C GLU A 496 26.73 -20.94 24.67
N ASN A 497 27.59 -20.34 23.85
CA ASN A 497 27.66 -18.89 23.70
C ASN A 497 26.42 -18.30 22.98
N ASN A 498 25.83 -19.03 22.02
CA ASN A 498 24.55 -18.63 21.42
C ASN A 498 23.38 -18.75 22.39
N ALA A 499 23.38 -19.74 23.30
CA ALA A 499 22.35 -19.86 24.34
C ALA A 499 22.38 -18.69 25.34
N ARG A 500 23.57 -18.16 25.67
CA ARG A 500 23.72 -16.97 26.53
C ARG A 500 23.22 -15.69 25.89
N HIS A 501 23.44 -15.50 24.59
CA HIS A 501 22.86 -14.36 23.85
C HIS A 501 21.33 -14.45 23.71
N HIS A 502 20.76 -15.66 23.73
CA HIS A 502 19.31 -15.86 23.67
C HIS A 502 18.58 -15.64 25.01
N ILE A 503 19.26 -15.63 26.16
CA ILE A 503 18.63 -15.40 27.47
C ILE A 503 18.39 -13.91 27.73
N PHE A 504 19.19 -13.00 27.16
CA PHE A 504 19.01 -11.56 27.35
C PHE A 504 17.87 -10.96 26.52
N SER A 505 17.46 -11.62 25.44
CA SER A 505 16.35 -11.17 24.55
C SER A 505 15.00 -11.83 24.84
N ARG A 506 14.86 -12.62 25.92
CA ARG A 506 13.66 -13.44 26.18
C ARG A 506 12.89 -13.05 27.44
N ARG A 507 12.91 -11.76 27.82
CA ARG A 507 12.09 -11.25 28.93
C ARG A 507 10.85 -10.46 28.52
N LEU A 508 10.53 -10.39 27.24
CA LEU A 508 9.22 -10.00 26.74
C LEU A 508 8.87 -10.94 25.59
N GLU A 509 7.60 -11.37 25.52
CA GLU A 509 6.96 -12.23 24.51
C GLU A 509 6.88 -13.75 24.82
N THR A 510 5.65 -14.17 25.13
CA THR A 510 5.13 -15.54 25.03
C THR A 510 4.85 -15.92 23.56
N PRO A 511 5.16 -17.15 23.11
CA PRO A 511 4.96 -17.55 21.72
C PRO A 511 3.49 -17.90 21.39
N PRO A 512 2.98 -17.58 20.18
CA PRO A 512 1.62 -17.93 19.77
C PRO A 512 1.52 -19.37 19.25
N ASN A 513 0.36 -20.00 19.48
CA ASN A 513 -0.02 -21.32 18.99
C ASN A 513 -0.16 -21.33 17.45
N LYS A 514 0.49 -22.29 16.77
CA LYS A 514 0.35 -22.53 15.34
C LYS A 514 -0.78 -23.51 15.04
N LYS A 515 -1.82 -23.07 14.32
CA LYS A 515 -2.77 -23.93 13.59
C LYS A 515 -2.15 -24.39 12.27
N ARG A 516 -2.30 -25.69 11.96
CA ARG A 516 -1.85 -26.36 10.73
C ARG A 516 -2.79 -26.06 9.55
N LYS A 517 -2.22 -25.82 8.36
CA LYS A 517 -2.89 -26.01 7.06
C LYS A 517 -2.69 -27.46 6.62
N ALA A 518 -3.76 -28.10 6.15
CA ALA A 518 -3.72 -29.41 5.50
C ALA A 518 -3.42 -29.21 4.00
N ASP A 519 -2.37 -29.86 3.51
CA ASP A 519 -2.07 -29.98 2.07
C ASP A 519 -2.51 -31.37 1.58
N GLY A 520 -3.48 -31.39 0.67
CA GLY A 520 -3.80 -32.54 -0.17
C GLY A 520 -2.86 -32.59 -1.37
N LYS A 521 -2.13 -33.69 -1.52
CA LYS A 521 -1.26 -33.98 -2.67
C LYS A 521 -2.09 -34.34 -3.90
N MET A 522 -1.86 -33.66 -5.03
CA MET A 522 -1.75 -34.32 -6.35
C MET A 522 -0.91 -33.49 -7.33
N GLY A 523 0.07 -34.13 -7.96
CA GLY A 523 1.19 -33.50 -8.67
C GLY A 523 0.87 -32.93 -10.05
N ARG A 524 1.57 -31.85 -10.41
CA ARG A 524 1.65 -31.29 -11.76
C ARG A 524 2.90 -31.83 -12.45
N ILE A 525 2.77 -32.85 -13.31
CA ILE A 525 3.69 -33.05 -14.45
C ILE A 525 3.13 -33.90 -15.62
N GLU A 526 1.83 -34.20 -15.67
CA GLU A 526 1.21 -34.97 -16.77
C GLU A 526 0.21 -34.16 -17.62
N LYS A 527 0.59 -32.96 -18.08
CA LYS A 527 -0.18 -32.21 -19.11
C LYS A 527 0.65 -31.66 -20.25
N PHE A 528 1.79 -32.28 -20.52
CA PHE A 528 2.55 -32.09 -21.75
C PHE A 528 2.67 -33.48 -22.39
N PHE A 529 2.13 -33.65 -23.61
CA PHE A 529 2.05 -34.89 -24.43
C PHE A 529 0.79 -35.78 -24.28
N ALA A 530 -0.28 -35.41 -24.98
CA ALA A 530 -1.28 -36.27 -25.68
C ALA A 530 -2.48 -35.37 -26.05
N GLY A 531 -3.10 -35.35 -27.23
CA GLY A 531 -3.02 -36.11 -28.46
C GLY A 531 -4.21 -35.67 -29.34
N GLN A 532 -4.02 -35.67 -30.66
CA GLN A 532 -5.02 -35.35 -31.69
C GLN A 532 -6.21 -36.32 -31.71
N GLN A 533 -7.40 -35.83 -32.12
CA GLN A 533 -8.37 -36.37 -33.11
C GLN A 533 -9.75 -35.70 -32.86
N GLN A 534 -10.29 -34.82 -33.73
CA GLN A 534 -10.95 -34.97 -35.05
C GLN A 534 -12.49 -35.14 -34.95
N LEU A 535 -13.21 -34.54 -35.93
CA LEU A 535 -14.67 -34.57 -36.29
C LEU A 535 -15.47 -33.33 -35.79
N VAL A 536 -16.24 -32.55 -36.58
CA VAL A 536 -16.87 -32.68 -37.92
C VAL A 536 -17.09 -31.28 -38.56
N ARG A 537 -16.97 -31.20 -39.90
CA ARG A 537 -17.39 -30.09 -40.78
C ARG A 537 -18.91 -30.07 -40.97
N CYS A 538 -19.52 -28.88 -41.12
CA CYS A 538 -20.60 -28.71 -42.09
C CYS A 538 -20.56 -27.32 -42.72
N ASP A 539 -20.50 -27.30 -44.05
CA ASP A 539 -20.56 -26.15 -44.96
C ASP A 539 -22.01 -25.78 -45.27
N SER A 540 -22.26 -24.50 -45.57
CA SER A 540 -23.19 -23.99 -46.60
C SER A 540 -22.94 -22.46 -46.72
N THR A 541 -22.30 -21.94 -47.79
CA THR A 541 -22.91 -21.45 -49.05
C THR A 541 -24.16 -20.56 -48.80
N ALA A 542 -24.34 -19.34 -49.30
CA ALA A 542 -23.72 -18.61 -50.40
C ALA A 542 -24.25 -17.14 -50.44
N ILE A 543 -23.58 -16.27 -51.20
CA ILE A 543 -24.14 -15.20 -52.07
C ILE A 543 -24.76 -13.94 -51.39
N ASN A 544 -24.06 -12.81 -51.45
CA ASN A 544 -24.36 -11.70 -52.39
C ASN A 544 -23.39 -10.52 -52.23
N ASP A 545 -22.79 -10.17 -53.36
CA ASP A 545 -22.12 -8.91 -53.68
C ASP A 545 -23.08 -7.72 -53.53
N ILE A 546 -22.58 -6.57 -53.05
CA ILE A 546 -22.83 -5.25 -53.65
C ILE A 546 -21.59 -4.38 -53.42
N ASP A 547 -20.86 -4.13 -54.50
CA ASP A 547 -19.95 -3.01 -54.69
C ASP A 547 -20.70 -1.68 -54.67
N PHE A 548 -20.08 -0.63 -54.11
CA PHE A 548 -20.15 0.69 -54.73
C PHE A 548 -18.84 1.46 -54.52
N GLU A 549 -18.16 1.69 -55.64
CA GLU A 549 -16.97 2.51 -55.81
C GLU A 549 -17.25 4.03 -55.71
N ARG A 550 -16.16 4.77 -55.45
CA ARG A 550 -15.76 6.08 -56.04
C ARG A 550 -16.53 7.36 -55.63
N GLN A 551 -15.88 8.28 -54.90
CA GLN A 551 -14.90 9.33 -55.33
C GLN A 551 -15.60 10.72 -55.53
N PRO A 552 -14.89 11.85 -55.73
CA PRO A 552 -14.03 12.59 -54.79
C PRO A 552 -14.32 14.12 -54.83
N ASP A 553 -13.40 14.90 -54.25
CA ASP A 553 -13.05 16.30 -54.56
C ASP A 553 -13.84 17.49 -53.97
N THR A 554 -13.03 18.39 -53.39
CA THR A 554 -12.94 19.87 -53.51
C THR A 554 -12.93 20.53 -52.12
N ASP A 555 -11.77 20.98 -51.64
CA ASP A 555 -10.97 22.18 -51.95
C ASP A 555 -11.36 23.44 -51.16
N GLU A 556 -10.32 23.99 -50.51
CA GLU A 556 -10.09 25.36 -50.06
C GLU A 556 -10.99 26.01 -48.99
N LEU A 557 -10.36 26.43 -47.87
CA LEU A 557 -9.97 27.83 -47.62
C LEU A 557 -9.43 28.01 -46.17
N VAL A 558 -8.25 28.61 -46.08
CA VAL A 558 -7.61 29.18 -44.88
C VAL A 558 -7.80 30.70 -44.95
N PRO A 559 -8.17 31.40 -43.85
CA PRO A 559 -7.21 32.13 -42.99
C PRO A 559 -7.61 32.02 -41.49
N GLY A 560 -6.79 32.21 -40.46
CA GLY A 560 -5.67 33.12 -40.21
C GLY A 560 -5.93 33.76 -38.84
N ASP A 561 -4.94 33.66 -37.93
CA ASP A 561 -4.68 34.42 -36.68
C ASP A 561 -5.82 34.89 -35.75
N SER A 562 -5.70 34.58 -34.45
CA SER A 562 -5.30 35.58 -33.43
C SER A 562 -5.56 35.11 -31.98
N ASP A 563 -4.60 35.45 -31.11
CA ASP A 563 -4.69 35.47 -29.66
C ASP A 563 -5.91 36.29 -29.16
N SER A 564 -6.53 35.86 -28.05
CA SER A 564 -6.75 36.73 -26.89
C SER A 564 -7.44 36.01 -25.73
N ALA A 565 -6.91 36.32 -24.54
CA ALA A 565 -7.51 36.09 -23.24
C ALA A 565 -8.82 36.88 -23.07
N ILE A 566 -9.82 36.31 -22.40
CA ILE A 566 -10.86 37.10 -21.71
C ILE A 566 -11.22 36.42 -20.38
N ASP A 567 -11.16 37.28 -19.37
CA ASP A 567 -11.54 37.20 -17.97
C ASP A 567 -13.06 37.34 -17.75
N GLY A 568 -13.56 36.92 -16.58
CA GLY A 568 -14.57 37.70 -15.87
C GLY A 568 -16.06 37.35 -15.97
N GLN A 569 -16.60 36.96 -14.81
CA GLN A 569 -17.83 37.46 -14.17
C GLN A 569 -19.23 36.97 -14.58
N LEU A 570 -19.90 36.33 -13.62
CA LEU A 570 -21.33 36.47 -13.31
C LEU A 570 -21.44 36.57 -11.77
N ARG A 571 -21.48 37.78 -11.18
CA ARG A 571 -22.65 38.64 -10.86
C ARG A 571 -23.69 38.00 -9.92
N GLU A 572 -23.63 38.50 -8.69
CA GLU A 572 -24.71 38.59 -7.70
C GLU A 572 -25.91 39.37 -8.27
N VAL A 573 -27.10 39.04 -7.75
CA VAL A 573 -28.31 39.86 -7.85
C VAL A 573 -28.84 40.01 -6.42
N GLU A 574 -28.70 41.22 -5.87
CA GLU A 574 -29.49 41.71 -4.75
C GLU A 574 -30.72 42.47 -5.25
N ASN A 575 -31.81 42.38 -4.47
CA ASN A 575 -32.82 43.41 -4.20
C ASN A 575 -33.95 42.77 -3.38
N ASN A 576 -34.55 43.36 -2.32
CA ASN A 576 -34.34 44.61 -1.60
C ASN A 576 -35.31 44.65 -0.38
N LEU A 577 -35.06 45.57 0.57
CA LEU A 577 -36.01 46.26 1.50
C LEU A 577 -35.88 46.12 3.05
N ILE A 578 -35.03 47.01 3.62
CA ILE A 578 -35.27 48.11 4.60
C ILE A 578 -35.92 47.82 5.98
N LEU A 579 -35.20 48.16 7.09
CA LEU A 579 -35.52 49.25 8.06
C LEU A 579 -34.46 49.35 9.20
N ASP A 580 -33.75 50.49 9.21
CA ASP A 580 -33.36 51.40 10.31
C ASP A 580 -32.67 50.98 11.65
N ALA A 581 -31.53 51.68 11.86
CA ALA A 581 -31.16 52.52 13.01
C ALA A 581 -30.23 51.99 14.13
N ASP A 582 -29.10 52.73 14.24
CA ASP A 582 -28.36 53.19 15.44
C ASP A 582 -27.60 52.16 16.30
N SER A 583 -26.47 52.45 16.95
CA SER A 583 -25.33 53.37 16.80
C SER A 583 -24.42 53.08 18.01
N GLU A 584 -23.11 52.99 17.80
CA GLU A 584 -22.03 53.30 18.77
C GLU A 584 -21.80 52.39 20.02
N ASN A 585 -20.65 51.70 20.00
CA ASN A 585 -19.45 51.85 20.85
C ASN A 585 -19.61 52.48 22.27
N PRO A 586 -18.75 52.14 23.29
CA PRO A 586 -17.29 52.14 23.10
C PRO A 586 -16.39 51.27 24.04
N SER A 587 -15.17 51.07 23.55
CA SER A 587 -13.82 51.05 24.18
C SER A 587 -13.56 50.95 25.71
N GLY A 588 -12.41 50.32 26.03
CA GLY A 588 -11.44 50.78 27.04
C GLY A 588 -11.12 49.77 28.15
N GLN A 589 -10.01 49.03 28.10
CA GLN A 589 -8.65 49.34 28.60
C GLN A 589 -8.42 49.17 30.13
N THR A 590 -7.45 48.28 30.43
CA THR A 590 -6.41 48.27 31.50
C THR A 590 -6.88 48.00 32.96
N ASP A 591 -6.16 47.38 33.91
CA ASP A 591 -4.74 47.16 34.27
C ASP A 591 -4.62 45.91 35.21
N ILE A 592 -3.61 45.04 35.10
CA ILE A 592 -2.37 44.87 35.92
C ILE A 592 -2.52 44.34 37.38
N ALA A 593 -1.78 43.23 37.64
CA ALA A 593 -1.18 42.70 38.89
C ALA A 593 -2.07 42.04 39.97
N ASN A 594 -1.62 41.11 40.81
CA ASN A 594 -0.60 40.04 40.86
C ASN A 594 -0.83 39.33 42.22
N GLU A 595 -0.30 38.11 42.39
CA GLU A 595 -0.03 37.39 43.67
C GLU A 595 -1.15 36.65 44.46
N SER A 596 -1.11 35.32 44.30
CA SER A 596 -0.92 34.25 45.31
C SER A 596 -1.57 34.34 46.70
N THR A 597 -2.39 33.33 47.04
CA THR A 597 -2.22 32.41 48.21
C THR A 597 -3.31 31.32 48.21
N ASP A 598 -2.87 30.05 48.21
CA ASP A 598 -3.61 28.80 48.57
C ASP A 598 -3.63 28.60 50.11
N PRO A 599 -4.21 27.54 50.75
CA PRO A 599 -5.09 26.42 50.31
C PRO A 599 -6.24 26.09 51.33
N PHE A 600 -6.80 24.86 51.29
CA PHE A 600 -7.78 24.13 52.17
C PHE A 600 -9.19 24.01 51.53
N ASP A 601 -9.87 22.86 51.39
CA ASP A 601 -9.80 21.54 52.03
C ASP A 601 -10.49 20.43 51.16
N LEU A 602 -9.99 19.19 51.28
CA LEU A 602 -10.62 17.90 50.88
C LEU A 602 -11.08 17.15 52.15
N PRO A 603 -12.02 16.19 52.05
CA PRO A 603 -11.78 14.88 52.70
C PRO A 603 -12.45 13.66 51.98
N PRO A 604 -12.27 12.38 52.43
CA PRO A 604 -11.00 11.65 52.53
C PRO A 604 -11.05 10.18 51.98
N SER A 605 -9.86 9.60 51.78
CA SER A 605 -9.56 8.21 51.38
C SER A 605 -9.67 7.16 52.50
N ALA A 606 -9.81 5.88 52.13
CA ALA A 606 -9.49 4.72 52.98
C ALA A 606 -8.67 3.66 52.21
N GLN A 607 -7.51 3.28 52.76
CA GLN A 607 -6.69 2.08 52.49
C GLN A 607 -6.06 1.60 53.84
N PRO A 608 -5.13 0.63 53.90
CA PRO A 608 -5.32 -0.83 53.93
C PRO A 608 -4.80 -1.46 55.26
N ARG A 609 -5.03 -2.77 55.51
CA ARG A 609 -4.34 -3.53 56.59
C ARG A 609 -4.01 -4.98 56.19
N GLN A 610 -2.83 -5.46 56.62
CA GLN A 610 -2.40 -6.88 56.70
C GLN A 610 -2.19 -7.28 58.20
N PRO A 611 -1.67 -8.49 58.54
CA PRO A 611 -2.37 -9.77 58.78
C PRO A 611 -2.26 -10.24 60.26
N PRO A 612 -2.81 -11.42 60.62
CA PRO A 612 -1.94 -12.45 61.22
C PRO A 612 -2.28 -13.92 60.82
N SER A 613 -1.45 -14.84 61.31
CA SER A 613 -1.16 -16.23 60.88
C SER A 613 -1.91 -17.38 61.61
N SER A 614 -1.88 -18.57 60.96
CA SER A 614 -2.04 -19.97 61.47
C SER A 614 -3.49 -20.42 61.80
N SER A 615 -3.99 -21.65 61.57
CA SER A 615 -3.41 -22.97 61.29
C SER A 615 -4.49 -23.96 60.79
N SER A 616 -4.06 -24.96 59.99
CA SER A 616 -4.53 -26.36 59.88
C SER A 616 -6.02 -26.78 59.73
N ARG A 617 -6.21 -27.57 58.65
CA ARG A 617 -6.87 -28.91 58.54
C ARG A 617 -8.32 -29.04 58.03
N ASP A 618 -8.40 -29.98 57.06
CA ASP A 618 -9.41 -31.00 56.76
C ASP A 618 -10.54 -30.77 55.72
N CYS A 619 -10.35 -31.52 54.61
CA CYS A 619 -11.28 -32.45 53.94
C CYS A 619 -12.59 -32.03 53.26
N LEU A 620 -12.59 -32.21 51.93
CA LEU A 620 -13.59 -32.82 50.99
C LEU A 620 -15.04 -32.28 50.94
N PRO A 621 -15.64 -32.17 49.73
CA PRO A 621 -16.34 -33.32 49.08
C PRO A 621 -16.05 -33.43 47.55
N ALA A 622 -15.76 -34.62 47.02
CA ALA A 622 -16.70 -35.62 46.46
C ALA A 622 -17.42 -35.23 45.14
N THR A 623 -16.75 -35.61 44.03
CA THR A 623 -17.26 -36.29 42.82
C THR A 623 -18.51 -35.78 42.09
N THR A 624 -18.30 -35.34 40.84
CA THR A 624 -19.04 -35.87 39.68
C THR A 624 -18.08 -36.05 38.50
N SER A 625 -17.42 -37.20 38.50
CA SER A 625 -16.72 -37.76 37.34
C SER A 625 -17.77 -38.47 36.49
N HIS A 626 -18.00 -38.04 35.25
CA HIS A 626 -18.44 -38.86 34.12
C HIS A 626 -18.56 -38.02 32.84
N GLN A 627 -17.45 -37.47 32.31
CA GLN A 627 -17.39 -37.03 30.89
C GLN A 627 -15.98 -36.73 30.32
N ALA A 628 -14.91 -37.33 30.85
CA ALA A 628 -13.55 -37.06 30.36
C ALA A 628 -12.64 -38.32 30.28
N MET A 629 -13.15 -39.45 29.76
CA MET A 629 -12.33 -40.66 29.49
C MET A 629 -12.62 -41.30 28.13
N MET A 630 -12.82 -40.52 27.07
CA MET A 630 -13.15 -41.08 25.74
C MET A 630 -12.12 -40.86 24.64
N ASN A 631 -11.01 -40.12 24.85
CA ASN A 631 -10.05 -39.81 23.76
C ASN A 631 -8.57 -40.02 24.14
N THR A 632 -8.20 -41.15 24.76
CA THR A 632 -6.79 -41.50 25.00
C THR A 632 -6.43 -42.88 24.44
N TYR A 633 -5.27 -42.97 23.78
CA TYR A 633 -4.69 -44.19 23.20
C TYR A 633 -3.43 -44.61 23.98
N LEU A 634 -3.34 -45.89 24.32
CA LEU A 634 -2.14 -46.49 24.92
C LEU A 634 -1.26 -47.08 23.81
N CYS A 635 -0.04 -46.58 23.66
CA CYS A 635 0.90 -47.11 22.67
C CYS A 635 1.41 -48.51 23.09
N PRO A 636 1.27 -49.56 22.25
CA PRO A 636 1.71 -50.91 22.59
C PRO A 636 3.24 -51.09 22.57
N ARG A 637 4.00 -50.16 21.94
CA ARG A 637 5.46 -50.24 21.83
C ARG A 637 6.20 -49.67 23.03
N CYS A 638 5.64 -48.63 23.66
CA CYS A 638 6.28 -47.94 24.80
C CYS A 638 5.40 -47.88 26.04
N SER A 639 4.17 -48.41 25.98
CA SER A 639 3.19 -48.48 27.08
C SER A 639 2.84 -47.12 27.70
N LYS A 640 2.91 -46.03 26.92
CA LYS A 640 2.53 -44.67 27.35
C LYS A 640 1.17 -44.27 26.78
N LEU A 641 0.39 -43.53 27.57
CA LEU A 641 -0.89 -42.96 27.16
C LEU A 641 -0.69 -41.63 26.42
N PHE A 642 -1.39 -41.45 25.32
CA PHE A 642 -1.43 -40.23 24.52
C PHE A 642 -2.88 -39.86 24.16
N PRO A 643 -3.19 -38.58 23.90
CA PRO A 643 -4.43 -38.18 23.26
C PRO A 643 -4.60 -38.88 21.90
N LEU A 644 -5.84 -39.23 21.53
CA LEU A 644 -6.12 -39.95 20.28
C LEU A 644 -5.70 -39.16 19.02
N GLU A 645 -5.68 -37.82 19.09
CA GLU A 645 -5.24 -36.96 17.98
C GLU A 645 -3.72 -37.04 17.73
N GLU A 646 -2.92 -37.45 18.72
CA GLU A 646 -1.46 -37.55 18.63
C GLU A 646 -0.98 -38.94 18.23
N ARG A 647 -1.90 -39.90 18.05
CA ARG A 647 -1.57 -41.30 17.73
C ARG A 647 -0.71 -41.42 16.47
N ALA A 648 -1.07 -40.72 15.39
CA ALA A 648 -0.35 -40.81 14.11
C ALA A 648 1.09 -40.29 14.23
N GLU A 649 1.29 -39.17 14.93
CA GLU A 649 2.62 -38.60 15.15
C GLU A 649 3.47 -39.47 16.06
N HIS A 650 2.86 -40.08 17.08
CA HIS A 650 3.57 -41.00 17.96
C HIS A 650 3.95 -42.32 17.26
N GLU A 651 3.09 -42.84 16.37
CA GLU A 651 3.41 -44.01 15.54
C GLU A 651 4.53 -43.69 14.53
N ASP A 652 4.51 -42.50 13.91
CA ASP A 652 5.58 -42.01 13.02
C ASP A 652 6.92 -41.83 13.74
N PHE A 653 6.91 -41.42 15.01
CA PHE A 653 8.12 -41.35 15.85
C PHE A 653 8.80 -42.72 15.98
N HIS A 654 8.04 -43.78 16.26
CA HIS A 654 8.60 -45.14 16.36
C HIS A 654 9.11 -45.63 15.00
N PHE A 655 8.42 -45.29 13.91
CA PHE A 655 8.87 -45.63 12.56
C PHE A 655 10.19 -44.92 12.19
N ALA A 656 10.34 -43.65 12.57
CA ALA A 656 11.59 -42.90 12.39
C ALA A 656 12.73 -43.48 13.24
N GLN A 657 12.43 -43.92 14.47
CA GLN A 657 13.39 -44.59 15.34
C GLN A 657 13.85 -45.93 14.74
N ASP A 658 12.94 -46.74 14.19
CA ASP A 658 13.28 -47.99 13.50
C ASP A 658 14.16 -47.76 12.27
N LEU A 659 13.87 -46.71 11.48
CA LEU A 659 14.72 -46.32 10.35
C LEU A 659 16.11 -45.89 10.80
N GLN A 660 16.20 -45.14 11.90
CA GLN A 660 17.48 -44.71 12.46
C GLN A 660 18.29 -45.92 12.97
N GLU A 661 17.66 -46.88 13.63
CA GLU A 661 18.28 -48.13 14.08
C GLU A 661 18.71 -49.03 12.90
N GLN A 662 17.96 -49.03 11.80
CA GLN A 662 18.34 -49.73 10.56
C GLN A 662 19.52 -49.08 9.84
N HIS A 663 19.62 -47.75 9.87
CA HIS A 663 20.75 -47.01 9.28
C HIS A 663 22.03 -47.05 10.12
N SER A 664 21.95 -47.47 11.39
CA SER A 664 23.09 -47.53 12.32
C SER A 664 23.68 -48.93 12.52
N SER A 665 23.14 -49.97 11.87
CA SER A 665 23.75 -51.30 11.84
C SER A 665 24.50 -51.55 10.51
N PRO A 666 25.80 -51.89 10.53
CA PRO A 666 26.51 -52.32 9.33
C PRO A 666 26.17 -53.78 9.02
N ASP A 667 25.85 -54.06 7.75
CA ASP A 667 25.61 -55.36 7.13
C ASP A 667 24.39 -56.20 7.58
N ARG A 668 23.30 -56.09 6.80
CA ARG A 668 22.38 -57.21 6.58
C ARG A 668 21.74 -57.16 5.17
N PRO A 669 21.63 -58.30 4.45
CA PRO A 669 21.00 -58.33 3.13
C PRO A 669 19.49 -58.06 3.22
N PRO A 670 18.86 -57.57 2.13
CA PRO A 670 17.46 -57.12 2.17
C PRO A 670 16.48 -58.26 2.50
N PRO A 671 15.41 -57.98 3.27
CA PRO A 671 14.38 -58.97 3.57
C PRO A 671 13.55 -59.32 2.33
N LYS A 672 13.19 -60.61 2.21
CA LYS A 672 12.32 -61.13 1.15
C LYS A 672 10.87 -60.62 1.36
N PRO A 673 10.13 -60.29 0.29
CA PRO A 673 8.72 -59.91 0.40
C PRO A 673 7.84 -61.10 0.86
N PRO A 674 6.73 -60.86 1.57
CA PRO A 674 5.82 -61.91 2.00
C PRO A 674 5.10 -62.58 0.82
N ARG A 675 4.96 -63.91 0.90
CA ARG A 675 4.23 -64.76 -0.05
C ARG A 675 2.72 -64.54 0.11
N GLY A 676 2.07 -63.99 -0.92
CA GLY A 676 0.63 -64.13 -1.16
C GLY A 676 0.32 -65.31 -2.12
N PRO A 677 -0.94 -65.77 -2.21
CA PRO A 677 -1.28 -67.10 -2.74
C PRO A 677 -1.22 -67.23 -4.29
N LEU A 678 -0.97 -68.47 -4.73
CA LEU A 678 -0.92 -69.04 -6.09
C LEU A 678 -2.20 -68.72 -6.92
N ARG A 679 -2.21 -68.30 -8.21
CA ARG A 679 -1.92 -68.96 -9.54
C ARG A 679 -2.42 -67.99 -10.68
N PRO A 680 -2.23 -68.20 -12.01
CA PRO A 680 -1.09 -68.70 -12.80
C PRO A 680 -0.69 -67.85 -14.05
N MET A 681 0.59 -67.97 -14.44
CA MET A 681 1.22 -68.04 -15.80
C MET A 681 0.99 -67.01 -16.92
N GLY A 682 2.11 -66.49 -17.48
CA GLY A 682 2.31 -66.35 -18.93
C GLY A 682 3.24 -65.24 -19.46
N GLY A 683 4.56 -65.53 -19.63
CA GLY A 683 5.57 -65.04 -20.61
C GLY A 683 5.67 -63.56 -21.05
N GLY A 684 6.82 -62.93 -21.32
CA GLY A 684 8.24 -63.31 -21.43
C GLY A 684 9.00 -62.30 -22.33
N ARG A 685 10.31 -62.12 -22.06
CA ARG A 685 11.39 -61.48 -22.89
C ARG A 685 11.37 -59.95 -23.08
N GLY A 686 12.47 -59.17 -23.02
CA GLY A 686 13.91 -59.41 -22.78
C GLY A 686 14.81 -58.34 -23.45
N GLY A 687 15.91 -57.92 -22.79
CA GLY A 687 17.16 -57.34 -23.39
C GLY A 687 17.33 -55.80 -23.32
N LYS A 688 18.19 -55.20 -22.47
CA LYS A 688 19.68 -54.96 -22.56
C LYS A 688 20.10 -54.05 -23.74
N GLY A 689 20.99 -53.05 -23.68
CA GLY A 689 21.94 -52.48 -22.71
C GLY A 689 22.56 -51.18 -23.31
N LYS A 690 22.88 -50.13 -22.53
CA LYS A 690 24.19 -49.74 -21.92
C LYS A 690 25.28 -49.14 -22.85
N ARG A 691 25.82 -47.98 -22.40
CA ARG A 691 27.11 -47.27 -22.71
C ARG A 691 27.11 -46.41 -23.98
N GLY A 692 27.66 -45.19 -24.07
CA GLY A 692 28.55 -44.39 -23.21
C GLY A 692 29.73 -43.82 -24.03
N ARG A 693 29.63 -42.52 -24.43
CA ARG A 693 30.60 -41.41 -24.74
C ARG A 693 32.14 -41.68 -24.83
N PRO A 694 33.02 -40.71 -25.25
CA PRO A 694 32.86 -39.46 -26.07
C PRO A 694 34.06 -39.09 -27.02
N HIS A 695 33.90 -37.94 -27.70
CA HIS A 695 34.89 -36.87 -28.02
C HIS A 695 35.81 -36.95 -29.26
N VAL A 696 35.61 -36.03 -30.23
CA VAL A 696 36.63 -35.34 -31.06
C VAL A 696 36.05 -33.98 -31.53
N THR A 697 36.87 -32.92 -31.52
CA THR A 697 36.71 -31.54 -32.08
C THR A 697 37.68 -31.37 -33.26
N PRO A 698 37.84 -30.20 -33.94
CA PRO A 698 36.94 -29.10 -34.37
C PRO A 698 37.06 -28.81 -35.90
N GLU A 699 36.22 -27.95 -36.51
CA GLU A 699 36.57 -27.15 -37.71
C GLU A 699 35.54 -26.06 -38.06
N THR A 700 35.91 -25.22 -39.03
CA THR A 700 35.76 -23.76 -39.22
C THR A 700 34.51 -23.20 -39.96
N GLU A 701 34.25 -21.90 -39.66
CA GLU A 701 33.65 -20.75 -40.40
C GLU A 701 32.68 -20.87 -41.61
N ILE A 702 31.69 -19.95 -41.65
CA ILE A 702 31.43 -18.90 -42.68
C ILE A 702 29.92 -18.54 -42.72
N GLY A 703 29.58 -17.24 -42.75
CA GLY A 703 28.36 -16.77 -43.45
C GLY A 703 27.52 -15.67 -42.78
N GLN A 704 27.84 -14.40 -43.08
CA GLN A 704 26.94 -13.25 -42.90
C GLN A 704 25.70 -13.33 -43.81
N LYS A 705 24.56 -12.78 -43.36
CA LYS A 705 23.79 -11.77 -44.12
C LYS A 705 22.71 -11.08 -43.28
N LYS A 706 22.79 -9.74 -43.27
CA LYS A 706 21.73 -8.77 -42.93
C LYS A 706 20.51 -8.96 -43.84
N LEU A 707 19.32 -8.68 -43.32
CA LEU A 707 18.23 -8.01 -44.04
C LEU A 707 17.50 -7.04 -43.11
N ALA A 708 17.03 -5.94 -43.70
CA ALA A 708 16.40 -4.80 -43.06
C ALA A 708 15.05 -4.51 -43.74
N PHE A 709 14.24 -3.73 -43.02
CA PHE A 709 13.09 -2.91 -43.42
C PHE A 709 11.70 -3.52 -43.51
N GLY A 710 10.78 -2.69 -43.02
CA GLY A 710 9.35 -2.85 -42.75
C GLY A 710 9.01 -1.87 -41.64
#